data_AF-A0A934DVF5-F1
#
_entry.id   AF-A0A934DVF5-F1
#
_cell.length_a   1.000
_cell.length_b   1.000
_cell.length_c   1.000
_cell.angle_alpha   90.00
_cell.angle_beta   90.00
_cell.angle_gamma   90.00
#
_symmetry.space_group_name_H-M   'P 1'
#
loop_
_entity.id
_entity.type
_entity.pdbx_description
1 polymer ?
#
loop_
_entity_poly.entity_id
_entity_poly.type
_entity_poly.pdbx_seq_one_letter_code
_entity_poly.pdbx_strand_id
1 'polypeptide(L)'
;MNTVRIEYDDRVTRQFLWASVVFGVVGMLAGVWAATELVTHHASSGLSFLNFGRLRPLHTNAVIFAFVGNMLFAGIYYSTQRLVKARMASDRLSQIHFWGWQAIILCAAITLPLGITQSREYAELEWPIDIAIAVVWVVFAINFFWTLAVRREKNLYVAIWFYIATIVTVAVLHIFNNLVLPFGLFASYPVFSGVQDALVQWWYGHNAVAFFLTTPILGIMYYYLPKAAQRPVYSYRLSLVHFWSLIFVYIWAGPHHLLYTALPDWAQSLGMLFSVMLWAPSWGGMLNGLLTMKGAWNKLRDDPILKFLIAGVTFYGMATFEGPLLAIKSVNALGHYTDWIIGHVHEGALGWNGFMAAGMFYWLVPRLYGTKLRSKAAADFHFWIGTLGLLLYLVSMWVGGITQGLMLRATTAEGALQYPSFLETLAAIKVFFWMRLLGGTLYLGGFLLMGWNLLATARSGAAVNGGAEVLDAPKAPSPSARQLLLSKPIVIASVLLVLVTGLGLANLVLAAFFLVLIGMVVVYASIVAPENGYSWHHLLEGKAFLFTGLTLAAVLVGGVAEILPTITVKAAVPVTGVAQRPYTALEPAGRDLYVRDGCYVCHSQMVRSLATDTLRYGSVSRAEEFLYDRPFQWGSKRTGPDLHRIGSKYSNLWQYLHLIDPRATSPGSNMPSYAFLKESQVDLHELSGRLAVLRALGTPYSDTEVAEAAARARKEANLIVADLAKQETRIAPDAELVALIGYLQAVGRNHVPPPPGAAPAPGAPPAPSAAPSAEAPTPADPAKPVPTLANEPQKKATEAVAPKAQ
;
A
#
# COMPACT_ATOMS: atom_id res chain seq x y z
N MET A 1 51.50 2.45 -6.64
CA MET A 1 50.05 2.27 -6.81
C MET A 1 49.85 1.66 -8.18
N ASN A 2 49.21 0.49 -8.26
CA ASN A 2 48.96 -0.17 -9.55
C ASN A 2 47.58 0.25 -10.07
N THR A 3 47.48 0.59 -11.35
CA THR A 3 46.18 0.82 -12.00
C THR A 3 45.58 -0.54 -12.36
N VAL A 4 44.37 -0.82 -11.86
CA VAL A 4 43.63 -2.05 -12.16
C VAL A 4 42.40 -1.69 -13.00
N ARG A 5 42.22 -2.38 -14.13
CA ARG A 5 41.00 -2.27 -14.95
C ARG A 5 39.93 -3.21 -14.39
N ILE A 6 38.75 -2.65 -14.15
CA ILE A 6 37.57 -3.40 -13.67
C ILE A 6 36.58 -3.50 -14.82
N GLU A 7 36.11 -4.71 -15.10
CA GLU A 7 34.97 -4.94 -15.98
C GLU A 7 33.73 -5.26 -15.14
N TYR A 8 32.65 -4.51 -15.35
CA TYR A 8 31.40 -4.66 -14.63
C TYR A 8 30.53 -5.79 -15.20
N ASP A 9 29.68 -6.39 -14.36
CA ASP A 9 28.62 -7.28 -14.82
C ASP A 9 27.38 -6.46 -15.18
N ASP A 10 27.24 -6.10 -16.45
CA ASP A 10 26.06 -5.41 -16.94
C ASP A 10 24.99 -6.38 -17.51
N ARG A 11 25.25 -7.70 -17.50
CA ARG A 11 24.29 -8.72 -17.98
C ARG A 11 23.07 -8.78 -17.06
N VAL A 12 23.30 -8.85 -15.74
CA VAL A 12 22.21 -8.89 -14.76
C VAL A 12 21.36 -7.62 -14.82
N THR A 13 21.97 -6.45 -15.02
CA THR A 13 21.23 -5.20 -15.25
C THR A 13 20.32 -5.29 -16.48
N ARG A 14 20.81 -5.81 -17.61
CA ARG A 14 19.98 -5.98 -18.82
C ARG A 14 18.80 -6.93 -18.56
N GLN A 15 19.04 -8.04 -17.85
CA GLN A 15 17.99 -9.01 -17.53
C GLN A 15 16.86 -8.38 -16.71
N PHE A 16 17.19 -7.72 -15.59
CA PHE A 16 16.22 -7.02 -14.77
C PHE A 16 15.54 -5.86 -15.52
N LEU A 17 16.28 -5.11 -16.34
CA LEU A 17 15.69 -4.02 -17.14
C LEU A 17 14.61 -4.55 -18.09
N TRP A 18 14.89 -5.61 -18.85
CA TRP A 18 13.90 -6.17 -19.79
C TRP A 18 12.73 -6.82 -19.07
N ALA A 19 12.99 -7.50 -17.96
CA ALA A 19 11.92 -8.01 -17.10
C ALA A 19 11.01 -6.88 -16.58
N SER A 20 11.58 -5.74 -16.17
CA SER A 20 10.80 -4.58 -15.75
C SER A 20 9.94 -4.02 -16.89
N VAL A 21 10.47 -3.91 -18.10
CA VAL A 21 9.67 -3.47 -19.26
C VAL A 21 8.52 -4.45 -19.54
N VAL A 22 8.76 -5.77 -19.51
CA VAL A 22 7.72 -6.77 -19.74
C VAL A 22 6.65 -6.72 -18.66
N PHE A 23 7.03 -6.76 -17.38
CA PHE A 23 6.08 -6.76 -16.29
C PHE A 23 5.42 -5.40 -16.04
N GLY A 24 6.04 -4.30 -16.47
CA GLY A 24 5.39 -2.98 -16.53
C GLY A 24 4.19 -3.01 -17.46
N VAL A 25 4.32 -3.60 -18.65
CA VAL A 25 3.19 -3.80 -19.56
C VAL A 25 2.12 -4.69 -18.94
N VAL A 26 2.49 -5.84 -18.37
CA VAL A 26 1.54 -6.78 -17.76
C VAL A 26 0.79 -6.14 -16.58
N GLY A 27 1.50 -5.48 -15.67
CA GLY A 27 0.92 -4.84 -14.50
C GLY A 27 0.00 -3.67 -14.87
N MET A 28 0.40 -2.82 -15.82
CA MET A 28 -0.44 -1.72 -16.30
C MET A 28 -1.66 -2.23 -17.08
N LEU A 29 -1.52 -3.32 -17.86
CA LEU A 29 -2.64 -3.96 -18.54
C LEU A 29 -3.67 -4.51 -17.54
N ALA A 30 -3.21 -5.19 -16.48
CA ALA A 30 -4.09 -5.62 -15.39
C ALA A 30 -4.80 -4.44 -14.71
N GLY A 31 -4.12 -3.29 -14.58
CA GLY A 31 -4.72 -2.06 -14.07
C GLY A 31 -5.80 -1.47 -14.99
N VAL A 32 -5.55 -1.45 -16.31
CA VAL A 32 -6.54 -1.04 -17.31
C VAL A 32 -7.74 -2.00 -17.31
N TRP A 33 -7.51 -3.30 -17.16
CA TRP A 33 -8.59 -4.29 -17.03
C TRP A 33 -9.43 -4.07 -15.77
N ALA A 34 -8.80 -3.95 -14.60
CA ALA A 34 -9.50 -3.67 -13.35
C ALA A 34 -10.27 -2.34 -13.41
N ALA A 35 -9.71 -1.31 -14.08
CA ALA A 35 -10.40 -0.05 -14.32
C ALA A 35 -11.63 -0.22 -15.24
N THR A 36 -11.59 -1.16 -16.19
CA THR A 36 -12.71 -1.51 -17.08
C THR A 36 -13.84 -2.19 -16.31
N GLU A 37 -13.52 -3.11 -15.40
CA GLU A 37 -14.54 -3.79 -14.57
C GLU A 37 -15.33 -2.81 -13.68
N LEU A 38 -14.66 -1.75 -13.20
CA LEU A 38 -15.33 -0.70 -12.43
C LEU A 38 -16.31 0.15 -13.27
N VAL A 39 -16.12 0.18 -14.58
CA VAL A 39 -17.01 0.85 -15.54
C VAL A 39 -18.15 -0.06 -15.98
N THR A 40 -17.84 -1.33 -16.26
CA THR A 40 -18.79 -2.34 -16.75
C THR A 40 -18.60 -3.70 -16.07
N HIS A 41 -19.67 -4.18 -15.46
CA HIS A 41 -19.72 -5.44 -14.72
C HIS A 41 -19.68 -6.70 -15.61
N HIS A 42 -19.87 -6.56 -16.93
CA HIS A 42 -19.81 -7.68 -17.87
C HIS A 42 -18.39 -8.01 -18.34
N ALA A 43 -17.37 -7.20 -18.01
CA ALA A 43 -16.02 -7.36 -18.52
C ALA A 43 -15.42 -8.75 -18.20
N SER A 44 -15.69 -9.31 -17.02
CA SER A 44 -15.21 -10.65 -16.64
C SER A 44 -16.00 -11.80 -17.26
N SER A 45 -17.18 -11.54 -17.87
CA SER A 45 -18.07 -12.56 -18.45
C SER A 45 -18.37 -13.76 -17.53
N GLY A 46 -18.35 -13.55 -16.21
CA GLY A 46 -18.58 -14.60 -15.20
C GLY A 46 -17.35 -15.46 -14.87
N LEU A 47 -16.18 -15.17 -15.46
CA LEU A 47 -14.93 -15.88 -15.15
C LEU A 47 -14.31 -15.32 -13.86
N SER A 48 -14.26 -16.16 -12.82
CA SER A 48 -13.82 -15.77 -11.48
C SER A 48 -12.38 -15.21 -11.45
N PHE A 49 -11.47 -15.78 -12.23
CA PHE A 49 -10.08 -15.34 -12.32
C PHE A 49 -9.87 -14.01 -13.07
N LEU A 50 -10.90 -13.50 -13.75
CA LEU A 50 -10.90 -12.17 -14.37
C LEU A 50 -11.70 -11.14 -13.57
N ASN A 51 -12.26 -11.51 -12.41
CA ASN A 51 -13.02 -10.59 -11.57
C ASN A 51 -12.10 -9.60 -10.86
N PHE A 52 -12.62 -8.38 -10.67
CA PHE A 52 -11.92 -7.26 -10.04
C PHE A 52 -11.29 -7.62 -8.70
N GLY A 53 -12.00 -8.42 -7.88
CA GLY A 53 -11.53 -8.83 -6.57
C GLY A 53 -10.21 -9.60 -6.60
N ARG A 54 -10.02 -10.46 -7.61
CA ARG A 54 -8.80 -11.26 -7.79
C ARG A 54 -7.74 -10.56 -8.63
N LEU A 55 -8.16 -9.73 -9.60
CA LEU A 55 -7.22 -9.00 -10.46
C LEU A 55 -6.63 -7.75 -9.83
N ARG A 56 -7.30 -7.09 -8.88
CA ARG A 56 -6.73 -5.96 -8.14
C ARG A 56 -5.41 -6.33 -7.45
N PRO A 57 -5.32 -7.40 -6.62
CA PRO A 57 -4.05 -7.76 -6.00
C PRO A 57 -3.01 -8.22 -7.03
N LEU A 58 -3.41 -8.84 -8.15
CA LEU A 58 -2.48 -9.14 -9.24
C LEU A 58 -1.89 -7.86 -9.83
N HIS A 59 -2.73 -6.87 -10.15
CA HIS A 59 -2.28 -5.56 -10.63
C HIS A 59 -1.26 -4.96 -9.64
N THR A 60 -1.63 -4.88 -8.36
CA THR A 60 -0.77 -4.37 -7.29
C THR A 60 0.60 -5.07 -7.26
N ASN A 61 0.62 -6.40 -7.21
CA ASN A 61 1.86 -7.16 -7.16
C ASN A 61 2.69 -7.01 -8.44
N ALA A 62 2.03 -7.01 -9.60
CA ALA A 62 2.70 -6.85 -10.89
C ALA A 62 3.30 -5.44 -11.06
N VAL A 63 2.63 -4.37 -10.63
CA VAL A 63 3.21 -3.02 -10.76
C VAL A 63 4.27 -2.72 -9.69
N ILE A 64 4.13 -3.24 -8.48
CA ILE A 64 5.07 -2.97 -7.37
C ILE A 64 6.27 -3.92 -7.46
N PHE A 65 6.06 -5.22 -7.28
CA PHE A 65 7.15 -6.18 -7.10
C PHE A 65 7.72 -6.68 -8.44
N ALA A 66 6.90 -6.75 -9.48
CA ALA A 66 7.39 -7.15 -10.80
C ALA A 66 7.96 -5.95 -11.59
N PHE A 67 7.18 -4.91 -11.87
CA PHE A 67 7.66 -3.75 -12.62
C PHE A 67 8.70 -2.95 -11.84
N VAL A 68 8.31 -2.33 -10.71
CA VAL A 68 9.22 -1.46 -9.94
C VAL A 68 10.32 -2.28 -9.26
N GLY A 69 10.05 -3.50 -8.80
CA GLY A 69 11.08 -4.38 -8.25
C GLY A 69 12.19 -4.71 -9.25
N ASN A 70 11.83 -5.11 -10.48
CA ASN A 70 12.84 -5.32 -11.52
C ASN A 70 13.57 -4.02 -11.91
N MET A 71 12.88 -2.87 -11.94
CA MET A 71 13.49 -1.55 -12.16
C MET A 71 14.54 -1.26 -11.07
N LEU A 72 14.16 -1.45 -9.81
CA LEU A 72 15.00 -1.27 -8.63
C LEU A 72 16.26 -2.11 -8.73
N PHE A 73 16.13 -3.40 -9.03
CA PHE A 73 17.30 -4.28 -9.14
C PHE A 73 18.21 -3.88 -10.31
N ALA A 74 17.66 -3.56 -11.47
CA ALA A 74 18.45 -3.05 -12.60
C ALA A 74 19.25 -1.80 -12.21
N GLY A 75 18.59 -0.86 -11.52
CA GLY A 75 19.19 0.37 -11.00
C GLY A 75 20.32 0.10 -9.99
N ILE A 76 20.07 -0.76 -9.01
CA ILE A 76 21.05 -1.10 -7.96
C ILE A 76 22.25 -1.84 -8.53
N TYR A 77 22.05 -2.89 -9.35
CA TYR A 77 23.14 -3.67 -9.93
C TYR A 77 24.06 -2.82 -10.81
N TYR A 78 23.48 -1.88 -11.57
CA TYR A 78 24.27 -1.01 -12.44
C TYR A 78 25.05 0.06 -11.65
N SER A 79 24.34 0.77 -10.76
CA SER A 79 24.90 1.92 -10.05
C SER A 79 25.88 1.52 -8.95
N THR A 80 25.62 0.44 -8.20
CA THR A 80 26.48 -0.01 -7.10
C THR A 80 27.90 -0.29 -7.56
N GLN A 81 28.07 -1.07 -8.62
CA GLN A 81 29.39 -1.42 -9.15
C GLN A 81 30.24 -0.18 -9.48
N ARG A 82 29.59 0.83 -10.09
CA ARG A 82 30.22 2.08 -10.52
C ARG A 82 30.49 3.03 -9.35
N LEU A 83 29.61 3.06 -8.36
CA LEU A 83 29.75 3.89 -7.16
C LEU A 83 30.83 3.37 -6.21
N VAL A 84 31.01 2.05 -6.15
CA VAL A 84 31.96 1.41 -5.23
C VAL A 84 33.27 1.00 -5.92
N LYS A 85 33.33 1.22 -7.24
CA LYS A 85 34.44 0.85 -8.13
C LYS A 85 34.87 -0.60 -7.93
N ALA A 86 33.90 -1.50 -8.03
CA ALA A 86 34.11 -2.94 -7.97
C ALA A 86 33.07 -3.65 -8.84
N ARG A 87 33.45 -4.77 -9.45
CA ARG A 87 32.48 -5.70 -10.06
C ARG A 87 31.60 -6.30 -8.96
N MET A 88 30.36 -6.68 -9.31
CA MET A 88 29.55 -7.53 -8.43
C MET A 88 30.36 -8.76 -7.97
N ALA A 89 30.21 -9.11 -6.69
CA ALA A 89 31.04 -10.13 -6.07
C ALA A 89 30.79 -11.54 -6.63
N SER A 90 29.55 -11.88 -7.01
CA SER A 90 29.22 -13.19 -7.58
C SER A 90 28.16 -13.11 -8.69
N ASP A 91 28.57 -13.45 -9.90
CA ASP A 91 27.68 -13.59 -11.06
C ASP A 91 26.65 -14.72 -10.85
N ARG A 92 27.01 -15.79 -10.11
CA ARG A 92 26.10 -16.89 -9.77
C ARG A 92 24.97 -16.41 -8.86
N LEU A 93 25.28 -15.66 -7.80
CA LEU A 93 24.26 -15.10 -6.92
C LEU A 93 23.38 -14.08 -7.66
N SER A 94 23.97 -13.30 -8.58
CA SER A 94 23.20 -12.41 -9.48
C SER A 94 22.17 -13.19 -10.31
N GLN A 95 22.53 -14.34 -10.87
CA GLN A 95 21.61 -15.18 -11.66
C GLN A 95 20.56 -15.90 -10.79
N ILE A 96 20.93 -16.40 -9.62
CA ILE A 96 19.98 -17.00 -8.67
C ILE A 96 18.94 -15.96 -8.25
N HIS A 97 19.39 -14.74 -7.94
CA HIS A 97 18.49 -13.66 -7.61
C HIS A 97 17.54 -13.33 -8.77
N PHE A 98 18.06 -13.13 -9.99
CA PHE A 98 17.22 -12.85 -11.15
C PHE A 98 16.16 -13.93 -11.35
N TRP A 99 16.55 -15.19 -11.57
CA TRP A 99 15.59 -16.25 -11.85
C TRP A 99 14.67 -16.59 -10.69
N GLY A 100 15.18 -16.49 -9.45
CA GLY A 100 14.35 -16.63 -8.25
C GLY A 100 13.25 -15.57 -8.19
N TRP A 101 13.59 -14.31 -8.48
CA TRP A 101 12.60 -13.22 -8.53
C TRP A 101 11.59 -13.41 -9.66
N GLN A 102 12.04 -13.85 -10.84
CA GLN A 102 11.12 -14.15 -11.96
C GLN A 102 10.15 -15.29 -11.62
N ALA A 103 10.62 -16.32 -10.92
CA ALA A 103 9.80 -17.44 -10.49
C ALA A 103 8.73 -17.00 -9.49
N ILE A 104 9.09 -16.16 -8.51
CA ILE A 104 8.14 -15.56 -7.54
C ILE A 104 7.06 -14.76 -8.27
N ILE A 105 7.43 -13.91 -9.23
CA ILE A 105 6.47 -13.13 -10.02
C ILE A 105 5.52 -14.04 -10.79
N LEU A 106 6.04 -15.13 -11.38
CA LEU A 106 5.21 -16.10 -12.09
C LEU A 106 4.26 -16.83 -11.15
N CYS A 107 4.71 -17.18 -9.93
CA CYS A 107 3.83 -17.72 -8.90
C CYS A 107 2.70 -16.74 -8.58
N ALA A 108 2.99 -15.46 -8.35
CA ALA A 108 1.96 -14.44 -8.12
C ALA A 108 0.96 -14.32 -9.27
N ALA A 109 1.45 -14.37 -10.52
CA ALA A 109 0.62 -14.33 -11.72
C ALA A 109 -0.34 -15.52 -11.85
N ILE A 110 -0.03 -16.65 -11.21
CA ILE A 110 -0.85 -17.86 -11.19
C ILE A 110 -1.76 -17.87 -9.95
N THR A 111 -1.21 -17.65 -8.77
CA THR A 111 -1.93 -17.86 -7.50
C THR A 111 -2.99 -16.81 -7.23
N LEU A 112 -2.73 -15.53 -7.53
CA LEU A 112 -3.67 -14.45 -7.23
C LEU A 112 -4.98 -14.55 -8.06
N PRO A 113 -4.95 -14.79 -9.39
CA PRO A 113 -6.18 -15.05 -10.15
C PRO A 113 -6.93 -16.31 -9.70
N LEU A 114 -6.23 -17.31 -9.15
CA LEU A 114 -6.86 -18.49 -8.56
C LEU A 114 -7.50 -18.23 -7.19
N GLY A 115 -7.33 -17.02 -6.64
CA GLY A 115 -7.89 -16.62 -5.34
C GLY A 115 -7.05 -17.11 -4.15
N ILE A 116 -5.83 -17.58 -4.39
CA ILE A 116 -4.89 -17.96 -3.32
C ILE A 116 -4.26 -16.65 -2.81
N THR A 117 -4.78 -16.16 -1.70
CA THR A 117 -4.38 -14.86 -1.14
C THR A 117 -4.50 -14.82 0.38
N GLN A 118 -3.55 -14.16 1.03
CA GLN A 118 -3.64 -13.79 2.44
C GLN A 118 -4.59 -12.60 2.69
N SER A 119 -5.13 -11.94 1.66
CA SER A 119 -5.93 -10.69 1.73
C SER A 119 -5.26 -9.46 2.36
N ARG A 120 -3.98 -9.55 2.70
CA ARG A 120 -3.17 -8.47 3.27
C ARG A 120 -2.57 -7.63 2.15
N GLU A 121 -2.93 -6.35 2.07
CA GLU A 121 -2.49 -5.48 0.95
C GLU A 121 -0.96 -5.44 0.84
N TYR A 122 -0.43 -5.65 -0.38
CA TYR A 122 1.01 -5.77 -0.66
C TYR A 122 1.71 -6.99 -0.03
N ALA A 123 0.98 -7.90 0.64
CA ALA A 123 1.45 -9.15 1.22
C ALA A 123 0.46 -10.29 0.91
N GLU A 124 -0.09 -10.29 -0.31
CA GLU A 124 -1.17 -11.19 -0.67
C GLU A 124 -0.70 -12.63 -0.91
N LEU A 125 0.57 -12.85 -1.21
CA LEU A 125 1.09 -14.17 -1.60
C LEU A 125 1.15 -15.11 -0.40
N GLU A 126 0.83 -16.39 -0.59
CA GLU A 126 0.83 -17.39 0.49
C GLU A 126 2.23 -17.82 0.94
N TRP A 127 2.28 -18.44 2.12
CA TRP A 127 3.51 -18.70 2.89
C TRP A 127 4.66 -19.40 2.13
N PRO A 128 4.47 -20.33 1.17
CA PRO A 128 5.62 -20.91 0.45
C PRO A 128 6.31 -19.85 -0.42
N ILE A 129 5.54 -18.92 -0.98
CA ILE A 129 6.05 -17.83 -1.80
C ILE A 129 6.71 -16.77 -0.91
N ASP A 130 6.18 -16.53 0.30
CA ASP A 130 6.83 -15.66 1.29
C ASP A 130 8.21 -16.15 1.68
N ILE A 131 8.36 -17.46 1.92
CA ILE A 131 9.67 -18.06 2.21
C ILE A 131 10.59 -17.90 1.00
N ALA A 132 10.10 -18.14 -0.21
CA ALA A 132 10.87 -17.96 -1.44
C ALA A 132 11.35 -16.51 -1.59
N ILE A 133 10.49 -15.52 -1.33
CA ILE A 133 10.84 -14.09 -1.31
C ILE A 133 11.95 -13.83 -0.32
N ALA A 134 11.82 -14.29 0.93
CA ALA A 134 12.84 -14.09 1.96
C ALA A 134 14.20 -14.68 1.54
N VAL A 135 14.21 -15.90 1.00
CA VAL A 135 15.44 -16.57 0.54
C VAL A 135 16.08 -15.81 -0.62
N VAL A 136 15.31 -15.44 -1.64
CA VAL A 136 15.80 -14.72 -2.83
C VAL A 136 16.31 -13.32 -2.43
N TRP A 137 15.64 -12.65 -1.50
CA TRP A 137 16.07 -11.37 -0.94
C TRP A 137 17.39 -11.48 -0.17
N VAL A 138 17.58 -12.56 0.59
CA VAL A 138 18.86 -12.85 1.27
C VAL A 138 19.98 -13.11 0.27
N VAL A 139 19.72 -13.83 -0.83
CA VAL A 139 20.70 -14.03 -1.90
C VAL A 139 21.14 -12.70 -2.51
N PHE A 140 20.18 -11.81 -2.78
CA PHE A 140 20.45 -10.45 -3.24
C PHE A 140 21.30 -9.67 -2.24
N ALA A 141 20.90 -9.68 -0.96
CA ALA A 141 21.59 -8.98 0.13
C ALA A 141 23.05 -9.45 0.28
N ILE A 142 23.29 -10.77 0.28
CA ILE A 142 24.63 -11.35 0.39
C ILE A 142 25.53 -10.84 -0.74
N ASN A 143 25.04 -10.88 -1.99
CA ASN A 143 25.83 -10.42 -3.13
C ASN A 143 26.12 -8.91 -3.08
N PHE A 144 25.13 -8.11 -2.68
CA PHE A 144 25.28 -6.66 -2.50
C PHE A 144 26.30 -6.33 -1.40
N PHE A 145 26.15 -6.87 -0.19
CA PHE A 145 27.05 -6.60 0.93
C PHE A 145 28.46 -7.16 0.72
N TRP A 146 28.58 -8.31 0.04
CA TRP A 146 29.89 -8.81 -0.38
C TRP A 146 30.57 -7.84 -1.35
N THR A 147 29.83 -7.27 -2.30
CA THR A 147 30.35 -6.22 -3.20
C THR A 147 30.81 -4.99 -2.42
N LEU A 148 30.08 -4.57 -1.37
CA LEU A 148 30.50 -3.48 -0.50
C LEU A 148 31.76 -3.79 0.34
N ALA A 149 31.99 -5.06 0.67
CA ALA A 149 33.18 -5.49 1.41
C ALA A 149 34.46 -5.41 0.56
N VAL A 150 34.36 -5.73 -0.73
CA VAL A 150 35.47 -5.71 -1.70
C VAL A 150 35.61 -4.39 -2.47
N ARG A 151 34.85 -3.36 -2.09
CA ARG A 151 34.88 -2.03 -2.72
C ARG A 151 36.26 -1.38 -2.68
N ARG A 152 36.49 -0.48 -3.65
CA ARG A 152 37.69 0.37 -3.72
C ARG A 152 37.46 1.79 -3.23
N GLU A 153 36.23 2.27 -3.29
CA GLU A 153 35.88 3.57 -2.74
C GLU A 153 35.83 3.55 -1.21
N LYS A 154 36.46 4.55 -0.59
CA LYS A 154 36.53 4.63 0.88
C LYS A 154 35.16 4.95 1.46
N ASN A 155 34.52 5.99 0.94
CA ASN A 155 33.24 6.48 1.42
C ASN A 155 32.08 5.88 0.62
N LEU A 156 30.99 5.56 1.30
CA LEU A 156 29.75 5.18 0.64
C LEU A 156 29.05 6.41 0.08
N TYR A 157 28.75 6.38 -1.22
CA TYR A 157 27.91 7.39 -1.85
C TYR A 157 26.46 7.30 -1.32
N VAL A 158 25.75 8.44 -1.29
CA VAL A 158 24.39 8.55 -0.72
C VAL A 158 23.41 7.53 -1.28
N ALA A 159 23.47 7.20 -2.58
CA ALA A 159 22.62 6.16 -3.16
C ALA A 159 22.79 4.79 -2.47
N ILE A 160 24.01 4.44 -2.05
CA ILE A 160 24.30 3.19 -1.34
C ILE A 160 23.63 3.19 0.04
N TRP A 161 23.50 4.34 0.70
CA TRP A 161 22.81 4.45 1.99
C TRP A 161 21.35 4.05 1.86
N PHE A 162 20.68 4.61 0.84
CA PHE A 162 19.30 4.28 0.51
C PHE A 162 19.15 2.80 0.16
N TYR A 163 20.05 2.21 -0.63
CA TYR A 163 20.00 0.78 -0.95
C TYR A 163 20.20 -0.11 0.28
N ILE A 164 21.11 0.26 1.20
CA ILE A 164 21.28 -0.45 2.47
C ILE A 164 19.98 -0.41 3.27
N ALA A 165 19.37 0.77 3.40
CA ALA A 165 18.10 0.93 4.10
C ALA A 165 16.98 0.10 3.47
N THR A 166 16.87 0.08 2.14
CA THR A 166 15.93 -0.77 1.41
C THR A 166 16.12 -2.25 1.75
N ILE A 167 17.34 -2.77 1.59
CA ILE A 167 17.62 -4.21 1.75
C ILE A 167 17.31 -4.68 3.17
N VAL A 168 17.72 -3.92 4.18
CA VAL A 168 17.55 -4.28 5.58
C VAL A 168 16.09 -4.15 6.00
N THR A 169 15.47 -3.01 5.73
CA THR A 169 14.12 -2.75 6.22
C THR A 169 13.10 -3.68 5.55
N VAL A 170 13.15 -3.86 4.22
CA VAL A 170 12.21 -4.76 3.53
C VAL A 170 12.29 -6.18 4.08
N ALA A 171 13.48 -6.67 4.44
CA ALA A 171 13.63 -7.99 5.06
C ALA A 171 12.91 -8.07 6.42
N VAL A 172 13.07 -7.05 7.27
CA VAL A 172 12.38 -6.97 8.57
C VAL A 172 10.86 -6.91 8.36
N LEU A 173 10.39 -6.03 7.49
CA LEU A 173 8.97 -5.85 7.19
C LEU A 173 8.34 -7.17 6.72
N HIS A 174 8.95 -7.81 5.72
CA HIS A 174 8.46 -9.05 5.12
C HIS A 174 8.35 -10.18 6.16
N ILE A 175 9.39 -10.38 6.97
CA ILE A 175 9.42 -11.46 7.96
C ILE A 175 8.34 -11.27 9.03
N PHE A 176 8.21 -10.07 9.60
CA PHE A 176 7.30 -9.84 10.73
C PHE A 176 5.84 -9.73 10.29
N ASN A 177 5.56 -9.19 9.11
CA ASN A 177 4.21 -9.16 8.59
C ASN A 177 3.73 -10.58 8.24
N ASN A 178 4.57 -11.40 7.62
CA ASN A 178 4.16 -12.69 7.07
C ASN A 178 4.37 -13.85 8.06
N LEU A 179 4.29 -13.56 9.36
CA LEU A 179 4.16 -14.58 10.40
C LEU A 179 2.76 -15.15 10.35
N VAL A 180 2.64 -16.36 9.78
CA VAL A 180 1.38 -17.08 9.59
C VAL A 180 1.51 -18.52 10.09
N LEU A 181 0.38 -19.12 10.46
CA LEU A 181 0.28 -20.56 10.75
C LEU A 181 -0.43 -21.26 9.58
N PRO A 182 0.27 -22.11 8.82
CA PRO A 182 -0.32 -22.85 7.71
C PRO A 182 -1.34 -23.89 8.17
N PHE A 183 -2.43 -24.03 7.42
CA PHE A 183 -3.33 -25.20 7.50
C PHE A 183 -3.40 -25.97 6.18
N GLY A 184 -2.68 -25.51 5.15
CA GLY A 184 -2.50 -26.18 3.87
C GLY A 184 -1.29 -25.61 3.10
N LEU A 185 -1.00 -26.17 1.93
CA LEU A 185 0.12 -25.70 1.10
C LEU A 185 -0.07 -24.25 0.62
N PHE A 186 -1.31 -23.87 0.32
CA PHE A 186 -1.67 -22.56 -0.22
C PHE A 186 -2.72 -21.85 0.65
N ALA A 187 -2.65 -22.08 1.97
CA ALA A 187 -3.60 -21.50 2.90
C ALA A 187 -2.99 -21.36 4.30
N SER A 188 -3.14 -20.18 4.89
CA SER A 188 -2.63 -19.86 6.21
C SER A 188 -3.47 -18.82 6.93
N TYR A 189 -3.32 -18.72 8.25
CA TYR A 189 -3.87 -17.62 9.06
C TYR A 189 -2.75 -16.80 9.69
N PRO A 190 -2.83 -15.45 9.68
CA PRO A 190 -1.84 -14.60 10.33
C PRO A 190 -1.80 -14.83 11.84
N VAL A 191 -0.61 -14.65 12.42
CA VAL A 191 -0.37 -14.75 13.88
C VAL A 191 -1.05 -13.62 14.65
N PHE A 192 -1.20 -12.45 14.05
CA PHE A 192 -1.95 -11.32 14.63
C PHE A 192 -3.43 -11.37 14.23
N SER A 193 -4.31 -10.77 15.06
CA SER A 193 -5.74 -10.64 14.76
C SER A 193 -6.25 -9.22 14.97
N GLY A 194 -7.37 -8.89 14.32
CA GLY A 194 -8.10 -7.64 14.49
C GLY A 194 -7.23 -6.38 14.45
N VAL A 195 -7.30 -5.57 15.51
CA VAL A 195 -6.55 -4.31 15.61
C VAL A 195 -5.03 -4.50 15.52
N GLN A 196 -4.50 -5.58 16.12
CA GLN A 196 -3.06 -5.87 16.07
C GLN A 196 -2.64 -6.20 14.65
N ASP A 197 -3.44 -7.04 13.97
CA ASP A 197 -3.18 -7.41 12.58
C ASP A 197 -3.25 -6.20 11.65
N ALA A 198 -4.23 -5.30 11.87
CA ALA A 198 -4.35 -4.05 11.13
C ALA A 198 -3.15 -3.13 11.33
N LEU A 199 -2.66 -3.00 12.58
CA LEU A 199 -1.48 -2.18 12.88
C LEU A 199 -0.23 -2.76 12.22
N VAL A 200 0.04 -4.06 12.39
CA VAL A 200 1.18 -4.73 11.76
C VAL A 200 1.09 -4.65 10.24
N GLN A 201 -0.11 -4.82 9.67
CA GLN A 201 -0.34 -4.72 8.25
C GLN A 201 -0.04 -3.34 7.69
N TRP A 202 -0.41 -2.26 8.38
CA TRP A 202 -0.16 -0.91 7.87
C TRP A 202 1.20 -0.36 8.26
N TRP A 203 1.81 -0.84 9.35
CA TRP A 203 3.24 -0.73 9.56
C TRP A 203 3.99 -1.35 8.37
N TYR A 204 3.64 -2.56 7.95
CA TYR A 204 4.20 -3.18 6.75
C TYR A 204 3.86 -2.39 5.48
N GLY A 205 2.59 -2.16 5.18
CA GLY A 205 2.12 -1.62 3.91
C GLY A 205 2.63 -0.21 3.64
N HIS A 206 2.61 0.66 4.65
CA HIS A 206 3.20 1.99 4.53
C HIS A 206 4.71 1.92 4.31
N ASN A 207 5.40 1.08 5.09
CA ASN A 207 6.85 0.94 4.97
C ASN A 207 7.29 0.13 3.74
N ALA A 208 6.40 -0.64 3.11
CA ALA A 208 6.64 -1.21 1.79
C ALA A 208 6.72 -0.08 0.75
N VAL A 209 5.78 0.87 0.77
CA VAL A 209 5.87 2.08 -0.08
C VAL A 209 7.12 2.90 0.25
N ALA A 210 7.45 3.04 1.54
CA ALA A 210 8.65 3.73 1.98
C ALA A 210 9.93 3.07 1.44
N PHE A 211 10.17 1.82 1.81
CA PHE A 211 11.45 1.16 1.65
C PHE A 211 11.59 0.41 0.33
N PHE A 212 10.50 0.23 -0.43
CA PHE A 212 10.51 -0.37 -1.76
C PHE A 212 10.22 0.64 -2.89
N LEU A 213 9.34 1.63 -2.65
CA LEU A 213 8.92 2.61 -3.68
C LEU A 213 9.50 4.01 -3.48
N THR A 214 10.02 4.35 -2.29
CA THR A 214 10.64 5.66 -2.03
C THR A 214 12.15 5.56 -1.90
N THR A 215 12.66 4.87 -0.87
CA THR A 215 14.10 4.84 -0.58
C THR A 215 14.99 4.35 -1.73
N PRO A 216 14.74 3.21 -2.40
CA PRO A 216 15.60 2.76 -3.48
C PRO A 216 15.47 3.66 -4.71
N ILE A 217 14.29 4.24 -4.94
CA ILE A 217 14.05 5.16 -6.06
C ILE A 217 14.75 6.50 -5.80
N LEU A 218 14.86 6.96 -4.54
CA LEU A 218 15.74 8.06 -4.15
C LEU A 218 17.22 7.69 -4.41
N GLY A 219 17.64 6.46 -4.10
CA GLY A 219 18.98 5.98 -4.45
C GLY A 219 19.25 6.02 -5.97
N ILE A 220 18.27 5.60 -6.77
CA ILE A 220 18.29 5.71 -8.23
C ILE A 220 18.36 7.19 -8.64
N MET A 221 17.52 8.07 -8.11
CA MET A 221 17.58 9.51 -8.36
C MET A 221 18.99 10.06 -8.07
N TYR A 222 19.57 9.72 -6.92
CA TYR A 222 20.92 10.15 -6.51
C TYR A 222 22.01 9.71 -7.47
N TYR A 223 21.84 8.61 -8.20
CA TYR A 223 22.80 8.18 -9.22
C TYR A 223 22.48 8.75 -10.61
N TYR A 224 21.27 8.50 -11.11
CA TYR A 224 20.92 8.72 -12.51
C TYR A 224 20.65 10.18 -12.84
N LEU A 225 20.05 10.96 -11.94
CA LEU A 225 19.76 12.37 -12.20
C LEU A 225 21.03 13.22 -12.32
N PRO A 226 21.99 13.19 -11.36
CA PRO A 226 23.25 13.94 -11.50
C PRO A 226 24.05 13.49 -12.74
N LYS A 227 24.02 12.19 -13.07
CA LYS A 227 24.71 11.63 -14.24
C LYS A 227 24.08 12.07 -15.57
N ALA A 228 22.76 12.13 -15.65
CA ALA A 228 22.06 12.64 -16.83
C ALA A 228 22.26 14.16 -16.96
N ALA A 229 22.15 14.90 -15.84
CA ALA A 229 22.31 16.35 -15.82
C ALA A 229 23.76 16.79 -16.08
N GLN A 230 24.74 15.92 -15.79
CA GLN A 230 26.16 16.22 -15.71
C GLN A 230 26.43 17.35 -14.70
N ARG A 231 25.82 17.25 -13.54
CA ARG A 231 25.94 18.20 -12.43
C ARG A 231 26.32 17.46 -11.15
N PRO A 232 27.09 18.09 -10.25
CA PRO A 232 27.27 17.55 -8.91
C PRO A 232 25.94 17.58 -8.15
N VAL A 233 25.75 16.65 -7.22
CA VAL A 233 24.63 16.69 -6.27
C VAL A 233 24.67 18.02 -5.51
N TYR A 234 23.50 18.63 -5.35
CA TYR A 234 23.38 19.96 -4.74
C TYR A 234 23.94 20.05 -3.31
N SER A 235 23.41 19.28 -2.36
CA SER A 235 23.80 19.41 -0.95
C SER A 235 24.00 18.06 -0.28
N TYR A 236 25.26 17.77 0.06
CA TYR A 236 25.61 16.61 0.86
C TYR A 236 25.06 16.70 2.29
N ARG A 237 25.08 17.88 2.93
CA ARG A 237 24.48 18.06 4.27
C ARG A 237 22.98 17.78 4.27
N LEU A 238 22.27 18.28 3.26
CA LEU A 238 20.85 17.96 3.10
C LEU A 238 20.66 16.47 2.90
N SER A 239 21.50 15.83 2.06
CA SER A 239 21.52 14.37 1.83
C SER A 239 21.60 13.58 3.13
N LEU A 240 22.42 14.03 4.07
CA LEU A 240 22.57 13.40 5.37
C LEU A 240 21.36 13.59 6.28
N VAL A 241 20.91 14.83 6.43
CA VAL A 241 19.76 15.16 7.29
C VAL A 241 18.53 14.42 6.81
N HIS A 242 18.20 14.55 5.51
CA HIS A 242 17.00 13.94 4.98
C HIS A 242 17.09 12.41 4.98
N PHE A 243 18.24 11.78 4.74
CA PHE A 243 18.36 10.32 4.85
C PHE A 243 17.97 9.83 6.26
N TRP A 244 18.66 10.30 7.31
CA TRP A 244 18.46 9.76 8.66
C TRP A 244 17.08 10.08 9.23
N SER A 245 16.61 11.31 9.01
CA SER A 245 15.28 11.71 9.43
C SER A 245 14.19 10.98 8.65
N LEU A 246 14.37 10.74 7.34
CA LEU A 246 13.42 9.94 6.55
C LEU A 246 13.33 8.52 7.10
N ILE A 247 14.46 7.79 7.21
CA ILE A 247 14.45 6.39 7.63
C ILE A 247 13.85 6.23 9.03
N PHE A 248 14.15 7.14 9.95
CA PHE A 248 13.62 7.06 11.32
C PHE A 248 12.14 7.41 11.39
N VAL A 249 11.69 8.48 10.73
CA VAL A 249 10.31 8.98 10.83
C VAL A 249 9.33 8.09 10.06
N TYR A 250 9.71 7.56 8.90
CA TYR A 250 8.80 6.80 8.03
C TYR A 250 8.19 5.58 8.73
N ILE A 251 8.98 4.91 9.60
CA ILE A 251 8.55 3.69 10.27
C ILE A 251 7.23 3.87 11.03
N TRP A 252 7.03 5.05 11.63
CA TRP A 252 5.91 5.39 12.52
C TRP A 252 4.61 5.77 11.82
N ALA A 253 4.63 5.93 10.50
CA ALA A 253 3.50 6.51 9.79
C ALA A 253 2.41 5.48 9.44
N GLY A 254 2.60 4.19 9.75
CA GLY A 254 1.59 3.13 9.56
C GLY A 254 0.16 3.49 10.01
N PRO A 255 -0.08 4.08 11.20
CA PRO A 255 -1.42 4.32 11.72
C PRO A 255 -2.23 5.38 10.95
N HIS A 256 -1.62 6.14 10.03
CA HIS A 256 -2.36 7.09 9.20
C HIS A 256 -3.35 6.41 8.22
N HIS A 257 -3.20 5.11 8.00
CA HIS A 257 -4.15 4.27 7.25
C HIS A 257 -5.36 3.87 8.10
N LEU A 258 -5.29 4.08 9.42
CA LEU A 258 -6.22 3.54 10.40
C LEU A 258 -6.95 4.64 11.18
N LEU A 259 -7.02 5.85 10.60
CA LEU A 259 -7.69 6.98 11.24
C LEU A 259 -9.21 6.79 11.25
N TYR A 260 -9.83 7.12 12.39
CA TYR A 260 -11.24 6.86 12.72
C TYR A 260 -11.65 5.39 12.67
N THR A 261 -10.69 4.46 12.72
CA THR A 261 -10.97 3.02 12.81
C THR A 261 -11.11 2.56 14.26
N ALA A 262 -11.21 1.24 14.47
CA ALA A 262 -11.17 0.62 15.78
C ALA A 262 -9.77 0.67 16.44
N LEU A 263 -8.75 1.15 15.72
CA LEU A 263 -7.43 1.40 16.29
C LEU A 263 -7.52 2.45 17.43
N PRO A 264 -6.80 2.28 18.56
CA PRO A 264 -6.79 3.25 19.64
C PRO A 264 -6.35 4.66 19.20
N ASP A 265 -6.97 5.68 19.79
CA ASP A 265 -6.75 7.08 19.41
C ASP A 265 -5.30 7.57 19.59
N TRP A 266 -4.58 7.05 20.58
CA TRP A 266 -3.18 7.40 20.81
C TRP A 266 -2.31 6.96 19.62
N ALA A 267 -2.54 5.77 19.08
CA ALA A 267 -1.78 5.22 17.95
C ALA A 267 -2.10 5.97 16.67
N GLN A 268 -3.39 6.26 16.43
CA GLN A 268 -3.83 7.10 15.32
C GLN A 268 -3.16 8.48 15.35
N SER A 269 -3.12 9.12 16.54
CA SER A 269 -2.56 10.47 16.69
C SER A 269 -1.04 10.48 16.52
N LEU A 270 -0.36 9.41 16.96
CA LEU A 270 1.07 9.22 16.74
C LEU A 270 1.39 9.09 15.25
N GLY A 271 0.64 8.25 14.53
CA GLY A 271 0.80 8.09 13.08
C GLY A 271 0.55 9.39 12.31
N MET A 272 -0.48 10.15 12.68
CA MET A 272 -0.73 11.49 12.12
C MET A 272 0.46 12.44 12.36
N LEU A 273 0.95 12.53 13.61
CA LEU A 273 2.05 13.44 13.97
C LEU A 273 3.32 13.13 13.16
N PHE A 274 3.74 11.86 13.12
CA PHE A 274 4.93 11.47 12.37
C PHE A 274 4.75 11.61 10.87
N SER A 275 3.54 11.40 10.33
CA SER A 275 3.26 11.64 8.91
C SER A 275 3.39 13.13 8.54
N VAL A 276 2.93 14.05 9.39
CA VAL A 276 3.15 15.48 9.19
C VAL A 276 4.63 15.83 9.26
N MET A 277 5.37 15.26 10.22
CA MET A 277 6.82 15.43 10.32
C MET A 277 7.58 14.86 9.11
N LEU A 278 7.07 13.79 8.49
CA LEU A 278 7.67 13.11 7.34
C LEU A 278 7.75 14.01 6.10
N TRP A 279 6.95 15.07 6.03
CA TRP A 279 6.97 16.02 4.93
C TRP A 279 8.37 16.63 4.70
N ALA A 280 9.00 17.16 5.76
CA ALA A 280 10.30 17.82 5.66
C ALA A 280 11.44 16.90 5.13
N PRO A 281 11.68 15.71 5.70
CA PRO A 281 12.69 14.79 5.16
C PRO A 281 12.36 14.31 3.75
N SER A 282 11.08 14.12 3.43
CA SER A 282 10.69 13.72 2.08
C SER A 282 11.06 14.80 1.07
N TRP A 283 10.70 16.06 1.34
CA TRP A 283 11.08 17.19 0.50
C TRP A 283 12.57 17.47 0.47
N GLY A 284 13.34 17.06 1.49
CA GLY A 284 14.80 17.06 1.42
C GLY A 284 15.35 16.27 0.22
N GLY A 285 14.71 15.15 -0.13
CA GLY A 285 15.01 14.39 -1.35
C GLY A 285 14.63 15.15 -2.63
N MET A 286 13.42 15.73 -2.66
CA MET A 286 12.93 16.51 -3.81
C MET A 286 13.85 17.70 -4.10
N LEU A 287 14.15 18.50 -3.07
CA LEU A 287 15.00 19.68 -3.17
C LEU A 287 16.42 19.31 -3.62
N ASN A 288 17.00 18.22 -3.11
CA ASN A 288 18.29 17.74 -3.60
C ASN A 288 18.24 17.37 -5.09
N GLY A 289 17.19 16.69 -5.53
CA GLY A 289 16.98 16.35 -6.94
C GLY A 289 16.86 17.59 -7.82
N LEU A 290 15.89 18.47 -7.53
CA LEU A 290 15.62 19.66 -8.34
C LEU A 290 16.78 20.66 -8.33
N LEU A 291 17.40 20.92 -7.18
CA LEU A 291 18.50 21.89 -7.09
C LEU A 291 19.80 21.36 -7.72
N THR A 292 19.94 20.05 -7.93
CA THR A 292 21.03 19.48 -8.75
C THR A 292 20.96 19.97 -10.20
N MET A 293 19.79 20.38 -10.68
CA MET A 293 19.62 20.99 -12.01
C MET A 293 20.04 22.46 -12.08
N LYS A 294 20.53 23.08 -11.00
CA LYS A 294 20.97 24.48 -11.03
C LYS A 294 22.02 24.68 -12.14
N GLY A 295 21.70 25.56 -13.09
CA GLY A 295 22.51 25.82 -14.28
C GLY A 295 22.37 24.80 -15.43
N ALA A 296 21.50 23.80 -15.32
CA ALA A 296 21.20 22.80 -16.36
C ALA A 296 19.72 22.78 -16.79
N TRP A 297 18.88 23.69 -16.28
CA TRP A 297 17.46 23.78 -16.61
C TRP A 297 17.17 23.97 -18.10
N ASN A 298 18.09 24.60 -18.85
CA ASN A 298 17.99 24.71 -20.30
C ASN A 298 17.95 23.34 -21.00
N LYS A 299 18.63 22.32 -20.46
CA LYS A 299 18.62 20.95 -21.02
C LYS A 299 17.24 20.29 -20.96
N LEU A 300 16.37 20.72 -20.05
CA LEU A 300 15.04 20.15 -19.86
C LEU A 300 14.15 20.30 -21.10
N ARG A 301 14.39 21.31 -21.93
CA ARG A 301 13.61 21.56 -23.16
C ARG A 301 13.80 20.45 -24.19
N ASP A 302 15.04 19.94 -24.31
CA ASP A 302 15.45 19.09 -25.44
C ASP A 302 15.82 17.65 -25.03
N ASP A 303 16.12 17.40 -23.75
CA ASP A 303 16.51 16.08 -23.27
C ASP A 303 15.32 15.35 -22.61
N PRO A 304 14.70 14.37 -23.30
CA PRO A 304 13.57 13.63 -22.75
C PRO A 304 13.94 12.82 -21.51
N ILE A 305 15.20 12.41 -21.35
CA ILE A 305 15.65 11.71 -20.14
C ILE A 305 15.48 12.64 -18.93
N LEU A 306 15.93 13.89 -19.05
CA LEU A 306 15.81 14.88 -17.97
C LEU A 306 14.36 15.29 -17.74
N LYS A 307 13.51 15.33 -18.78
CA LYS A 307 12.06 15.55 -18.61
C LYS A 307 11.45 14.52 -17.67
N PHE A 308 11.70 13.24 -17.94
CA PHE A 308 11.21 12.14 -17.09
C PHE A 308 11.78 12.19 -15.67
N LEU A 309 13.09 12.35 -15.51
CA LEU A 309 13.71 12.36 -14.18
C LEU A 309 13.21 13.54 -13.33
N ILE A 310 13.04 14.71 -13.92
CA ILE A 310 12.55 15.91 -13.21
C ILE A 310 11.06 15.82 -12.93
N ALA A 311 10.24 15.39 -13.89
CA ALA A 311 8.83 15.14 -13.61
C ALA A 311 8.65 14.09 -12.50
N GLY A 312 9.48 13.04 -12.51
CA GLY A 312 9.58 12.05 -11.42
C GLY A 312 9.78 12.72 -10.07
N VAL A 313 10.83 13.51 -9.92
CA VAL A 313 11.13 14.23 -8.68
C VAL A 313 10.02 15.19 -8.27
N THR A 314 9.36 15.84 -9.23
CA THR A 314 8.22 16.74 -8.96
C THR A 314 7.03 15.97 -8.40
N PHE A 315 6.60 14.88 -9.04
CA PHE A 315 5.49 14.05 -8.54
C PHE A 315 5.82 13.35 -7.22
N TYR A 316 7.09 13.03 -6.98
CA TYR A 316 7.54 12.63 -5.64
C TYR A 316 7.29 13.73 -4.61
N GLY A 317 7.63 14.97 -4.92
CA GLY A 317 7.36 16.13 -4.08
C GLY A 317 5.87 16.35 -3.81
N MET A 318 5.04 16.18 -4.84
CA MET A 318 3.59 16.33 -4.72
C MET A 318 2.97 15.21 -3.89
N ALA A 319 3.28 13.94 -4.18
CA ALA A 319 2.78 12.80 -3.40
C ALA A 319 3.26 12.85 -1.94
N THR A 320 4.50 13.26 -1.70
CA THR A 320 5.03 13.41 -0.32
C THR A 320 4.62 14.70 0.38
N PHE A 321 3.82 15.54 -0.27
CA PHE A 321 3.04 16.59 0.37
C PHE A 321 1.59 16.13 0.61
N GLU A 322 0.98 15.50 -0.40
CA GLU A 322 -0.39 14.99 -0.32
C GLU A 322 -0.55 13.89 0.74
N GLY A 323 0.43 13.00 0.89
CA GLY A 323 0.43 11.96 1.93
C GLY A 323 0.30 12.53 3.35
N PRO A 324 1.20 13.42 3.79
CA PRO A 324 1.07 14.13 5.06
C PRO A 324 -0.25 14.90 5.22
N LEU A 325 -0.77 15.49 4.15
CA LEU A 325 -2.08 16.16 4.15
C LEU A 325 -3.22 15.16 4.43
N LEU A 326 -3.23 14.01 3.75
CA LEU A 326 -4.21 12.93 3.93
C LEU A 326 -4.06 12.19 5.27
N ALA A 327 -2.92 12.31 5.94
CA ALA A 327 -2.68 11.78 7.27
C ALA A 327 -3.25 12.66 8.40
N ILE A 328 -3.66 13.90 8.08
CA ILE A 328 -4.37 14.76 9.04
C ILE A 328 -5.78 14.21 9.22
N LYS A 329 -6.17 13.87 10.45
CA LYS A 329 -7.49 13.30 10.78
C LYS A 329 -8.65 14.02 10.06
N SER A 330 -8.76 15.34 10.14
CA SER A 330 -9.86 16.08 9.50
C SER A 330 -9.92 15.92 7.97
N VAL A 331 -8.77 15.80 7.30
CA VAL A 331 -8.69 15.56 5.85
C VAL A 331 -8.97 14.09 5.55
N ASN A 332 -8.41 13.18 6.35
CA ASN A 332 -8.62 11.74 6.24
C ASN A 332 -10.11 11.37 6.39
N ALA A 333 -10.86 12.07 7.26
CA ALA A 333 -12.30 11.88 7.39
C ALA A 333 -13.06 12.07 6.07
N LEU A 334 -12.52 12.88 5.15
CA LEU A 334 -13.03 13.06 3.79
C LEU A 334 -12.40 12.07 2.80
N GLY A 335 -11.08 11.92 2.80
CA GLY A 335 -10.34 11.15 1.80
C GLY A 335 -10.38 9.63 1.99
N HIS A 336 -10.41 9.13 3.23
CA HIS A 336 -10.36 7.70 3.52
C HIS A 336 -11.59 6.97 2.99
N TYR A 337 -11.33 5.80 2.41
CA TYR A 337 -12.26 4.97 1.65
C TYR A 337 -12.75 5.56 0.33
N THR A 338 -12.17 6.66 -0.15
CA THR A 338 -12.55 7.26 -1.43
C THR A 338 -11.52 7.03 -2.54
N ASP A 339 -11.89 7.37 -3.78
CA ASP A 339 -10.95 7.40 -4.91
C ASP A 339 -9.78 8.38 -4.74
N TRP A 340 -9.82 9.31 -3.77
CA TRP A 340 -8.67 10.19 -3.49
C TRP A 340 -7.44 9.36 -3.10
N ILE A 341 -7.60 8.30 -2.29
CA ILE A 341 -6.51 7.40 -1.92
C ILE A 341 -5.90 6.73 -3.16
N ILE A 342 -6.72 6.38 -4.16
CA ILE A 342 -6.23 5.80 -5.42
C ILE A 342 -5.49 6.83 -6.26
N GLY A 343 -5.95 8.08 -6.27
CA GLY A 343 -5.25 9.21 -6.89
C GLY A 343 -3.86 9.40 -6.28
N HIS A 344 -3.77 9.46 -4.96
CA HIS A 344 -2.52 9.55 -4.22
C HIS A 344 -1.53 8.43 -4.56
N VAL A 345 -2.04 7.18 -4.56
CA VAL A 345 -1.22 6.01 -4.91
C VAL A 345 -0.69 6.12 -6.34
N HIS A 346 -1.52 6.52 -7.32
CA HIS A 346 -1.11 6.60 -8.71
C HIS A 346 -0.24 7.83 -9.01
N GLU A 347 -0.34 8.90 -8.22
CA GLU A 347 0.59 10.01 -8.27
C GLU A 347 2.02 9.53 -7.99
N GLY A 348 2.21 8.79 -6.90
CA GLY A 348 3.49 8.16 -6.59
C GLY A 348 3.89 7.06 -7.59
N ALA A 349 2.97 6.16 -7.94
CA ALA A 349 3.30 5.00 -8.77
C ALA A 349 3.60 5.37 -10.23
N LEU A 350 2.79 6.21 -10.87
CA LEU A 350 2.97 6.59 -12.27
C LEU A 350 3.87 7.82 -12.40
N GLY A 351 3.66 8.81 -11.53
CA GLY A 351 4.37 10.09 -11.58
C GLY A 351 5.79 10.00 -11.05
N TRP A 352 6.01 9.39 -9.88
CA TRP A 352 7.35 9.21 -9.32
C TRP A 352 8.04 7.96 -9.89
N ASN A 353 7.52 6.76 -9.61
CA ASN A 353 8.22 5.52 -9.97
C ASN A 353 8.25 5.30 -11.48
N GLY A 354 7.10 5.44 -12.15
CA GLY A 354 6.98 5.21 -13.59
C GLY A 354 7.85 6.16 -14.42
N PHE A 355 7.85 7.46 -14.12
CA PHE A 355 8.73 8.41 -14.81
C PHE A 355 10.20 8.25 -14.43
N MET A 356 10.53 7.91 -13.18
CA MET A 356 11.90 7.58 -12.82
C MET A 356 12.39 6.33 -13.59
N ALA A 357 11.54 5.32 -13.76
CA ALA A 357 11.82 4.14 -14.58
C ALA A 357 12.12 4.54 -16.03
N ALA A 358 11.24 5.34 -16.65
CA ALA A 358 11.40 5.78 -18.03
C ALA A 358 12.69 6.59 -18.23
N GLY A 359 12.97 7.55 -17.36
CA GLY A 359 14.21 8.33 -17.40
C GLY A 359 15.45 7.45 -17.24
N MET A 360 15.42 6.54 -16.28
CA MET A 360 16.51 5.59 -16.04
C MET A 360 16.72 4.66 -17.24
N PHE A 361 15.67 4.09 -17.84
CA PHE A 361 15.78 3.17 -18.97
C PHE A 361 16.26 3.85 -20.25
N TYR A 362 15.73 5.03 -20.58
CA TYR A 362 16.22 5.81 -21.71
C TYR A 362 17.68 6.24 -21.55
N TRP A 363 18.15 6.41 -20.31
CA TRP A 363 19.55 6.66 -20.02
C TRP A 363 20.42 5.38 -20.09
N LEU A 364 19.92 4.26 -19.58
CA LEU A 364 20.65 3.00 -19.46
C LEU A 364 20.82 2.27 -20.79
N VAL A 365 19.75 2.06 -21.55
CA VAL A 365 19.78 1.17 -22.72
C VAL A 365 20.84 1.57 -23.75
N PRO A 366 20.99 2.84 -24.17
CA PRO A 366 22.06 3.22 -25.08
C PRO A 366 23.46 2.84 -24.55
N ARG A 367 23.69 2.96 -23.24
CA ARG A 367 24.96 2.64 -22.58
C ARG A 367 25.21 1.14 -22.45
N LEU A 368 24.16 0.35 -22.22
CA LEU A 368 24.24 -1.11 -22.12
C LEU A 368 24.44 -1.80 -23.48
N TYR A 369 24.20 -1.08 -24.58
CA TYR A 369 24.31 -1.58 -25.95
C TYR A 369 25.32 -0.81 -26.82
N GLY A 370 26.11 0.09 -26.22
CA GLY A 370 27.17 0.83 -26.91
C GLY A 370 26.69 1.67 -28.10
N THR A 371 25.43 2.15 -28.07
CA THR A 371 24.78 2.82 -29.20
C THR A 371 24.07 4.11 -28.76
N LYS A 372 23.40 4.78 -29.68
CA LYS A 372 22.57 5.96 -29.42
C LYS A 372 21.09 5.55 -29.35
N LEU A 373 20.30 6.28 -28.57
CA LEU A 373 18.86 6.07 -28.51
C LEU A 373 18.23 6.16 -29.91
N ARG A 374 17.40 5.19 -30.27
CA ARG A 374 16.80 5.08 -31.61
C ARG A 374 16.02 6.33 -32.01
N SER A 375 15.15 6.83 -31.14
CA SER A 375 14.36 8.04 -31.40
C SER A 375 14.18 8.86 -30.12
N LYS A 376 14.76 10.07 -30.11
CA LYS A 376 14.48 11.06 -29.05
C LYS A 376 13.06 11.62 -29.15
N ALA A 377 12.54 11.81 -30.36
CA ALA A 377 11.19 12.30 -30.58
C ALA A 377 10.13 11.32 -30.03
N ALA A 378 10.34 10.01 -30.17
CA ALA A 378 9.45 9.01 -29.56
C ALA A 378 9.54 9.01 -28.03
N ALA A 379 10.72 9.25 -27.47
CA ALA A 379 10.88 9.42 -26.03
C ALA A 379 10.19 10.70 -25.52
N ASP A 380 10.24 11.78 -26.29
CA ASP A 380 9.52 13.02 -25.98
C ASP A 380 8.00 12.85 -26.07
N PHE A 381 7.52 12.17 -27.12
CA PHE A 381 6.11 11.85 -27.25
C PHE A 381 5.61 10.93 -26.14
N HIS A 382 6.42 9.93 -25.72
CA HIS A 382 6.14 9.12 -24.53
C HIS A 382 5.97 10.02 -23.29
N PHE A 383 6.85 11.00 -23.08
CA PHE A 383 6.74 11.91 -21.95
C PHE A 383 5.40 12.65 -21.94
N TRP A 384 4.98 13.20 -23.08
CA TRP A 384 3.73 13.96 -23.16
C TRP A 384 2.48 13.09 -23.02
N ILE A 385 2.42 11.94 -23.70
CA ILE A 385 1.25 11.05 -23.58
C ILE A 385 1.16 10.44 -22.18
N GLY A 386 2.30 10.10 -21.56
CA GLY A 386 2.36 9.64 -20.18
C GLY A 386 1.92 10.72 -19.19
N THR A 387 2.37 11.97 -19.39
CA THR A 387 1.97 13.11 -18.55
C THR A 387 0.48 13.42 -18.69
N LEU A 388 -0.06 13.44 -19.91
CA LEU A 388 -1.48 13.63 -20.14
C LEU A 388 -2.31 12.49 -19.50
N GLY A 389 -1.90 11.24 -19.71
CA GLY A 389 -2.55 10.08 -19.11
C GLY A 389 -2.57 10.14 -17.59
N LEU A 390 -1.43 10.49 -16.98
CA LEU A 390 -1.31 10.69 -15.53
C LEU A 390 -2.23 11.82 -15.04
N LEU A 391 -2.19 13.01 -15.65
CA LEU A 391 -3.00 14.13 -15.20
C LEU A 391 -4.50 13.84 -15.32
N LEU A 392 -4.95 13.18 -16.39
CA LEU A 392 -6.33 12.71 -16.52
C LEU A 392 -6.70 11.74 -15.40
N TYR A 393 -5.79 10.82 -15.06
CA TYR A 393 -5.98 9.91 -13.94
C TYR A 393 -6.13 10.69 -12.61
N LEU A 394 -5.17 11.56 -12.28
CA LEU A 394 -5.16 12.30 -11.01
C LEU A 394 -6.39 13.18 -10.85
N VAL A 395 -6.72 13.98 -11.88
CA VAL A 395 -7.90 14.85 -11.84
C VAL A 395 -9.17 14.02 -11.64
N SER A 396 -9.30 12.88 -12.33
CA SER A 396 -10.48 12.02 -12.15
C SER A 396 -10.59 11.45 -10.73
N MET A 397 -9.49 11.06 -10.12
CA MET A 397 -9.47 10.48 -8.77
C MET A 397 -9.62 11.53 -7.66
N TRP A 398 -9.06 12.73 -7.83
CA TRP A 398 -9.29 13.83 -6.91
C TRP A 398 -10.74 14.30 -6.93
N VAL A 399 -11.27 14.59 -8.13
CA VAL A 399 -12.66 15.06 -8.24
C VAL A 399 -13.63 13.95 -7.82
N GLY A 400 -13.41 12.71 -8.24
CA GLY A 400 -14.22 11.56 -7.82
C GLY A 400 -14.13 11.31 -6.32
N GLY A 401 -12.93 11.34 -5.73
CA GLY A 401 -12.71 11.13 -4.31
C GLY A 401 -13.33 12.21 -3.42
N ILE A 402 -13.15 13.49 -3.77
CA ILE A 402 -13.78 14.61 -3.07
C ILE A 402 -15.29 14.53 -3.18
N THR A 403 -15.83 14.27 -4.39
CA THR A 403 -17.27 14.09 -4.60
C THR A 403 -17.81 12.95 -3.73
N GLN A 404 -17.13 11.80 -3.74
CA GLN A 404 -17.50 10.64 -2.92
C GLN A 404 -17.48 10.99 -1.43
N GLY A 405 -16.42 11.62 -0.93
CA GLY A 405 -16.29 12.01 0.46
C GLY A 405 -17.36 13.02 0.91
N LEU A 406 -17.66 14.03 0.07
CA LEU A 406 -18.68 15.04 0.35
C LEU A 406 -20.08 14.41 0.38
N MET A 407 -20.44 13.59 -0.62
CA MET A 407 -21.74 12.93 -0.67
C MET A 407 -21.94 11.98 0.52
N LEU A 408 -20.92 11.19 0.88
CA LEU A 408 -21.02 10.26 2.00
C LEU A 408 -21.24 10.96 3.35
N ARG A 409 -20.79 12.22 3.47
CA ARG A 409 -20.90 13.04 4.68
C ARG A 409 -22.04 14.08 4.65
N ALA A 410 -22.74 14.21 3.53
CA ALA A 410 -23.77 15.24 3.38
C ALA A 410 -25.01 14.91 4.23
N THR A 411 -25.48 15.92 4.97
CA THR A 411 -26.70 15.84 5.79
C THR A 411 -27.67 16.96 5.46
N THR A 412 -28.97 16.72 5.63
CA THR A 412 -30.00 17.75 5.55
C THR A 412 -29.95 18.67 6.78
N ALA A 413 -30.73 19.76 6.77
CA ALA A 413 -30.81 20.68 7.91
C ALA A 413 -31.34 19.98 9.19
N GLU A 414 -32.16 18.94 9.01
CA GLU A 414 -32.74 18.10 10.06
C GLU A 414 -31.77 17.01 10.56
N GLY A 415 -30.57 16.90 9.97
CA GLY A 415 -29.53 15.95 10.37
C GLY A 415 -29.65 14.56 9.74
N ALA A 416 -30.58 14.34 8.80
CA ALA A 416 -30.68 13.10 8.03
C ALA A 416 -29.60 13.03 6.93
N LEU A 417 -29.25 11.83 6.45
CA LEU A 417 -28.32 11.69 5.32
C LEU A 417 -28.96 12.24 4.04
N GLN A 418 -28.26 13.14 3.35
CA GLN A 418 -28.74 13.69 2.08
C GLN A 418 -28.73 12.66 0.95
N TYR A 419 -27.71 11.78 0.94
CA TYR A 419 -27.60 10.66 0.01
C TYR A 419 -27.58 9.38 0.83
N PRO A 420 -28.72 8.78 1.20
CA PRO A 420 -28.76 7.61 2.09
C PRO A 420 -28.24 6.32 1.42
N SER A 421 -28.35 6.21 0.09
CA SER A 421 -27.86 5.04 -0.64
C SER A 421 -26.43 5.24 -1.14
N PHE A 422 -25.58 4.22 -0.96
CA PHE A 422 -24.22 4.22 -1.55
C PHE A 422 -24.26 4.26 -3.09
N LEU A 423 -25.32 3.72 -3.71
CA LEU A 423 -25.45 3.70 -5.16
C LEU A 423 -25.56 5.10 -5.78
N GLU A 424 -26.11 6.07 -5.06
CA GLU A 424 -26.17 7.47 -5.52
C GLU A 424 -24.75 8.03 -5.67
N THR A 425 -23.90 7.77 -4.69
CA THR A 425 -22.48 8.14 -4.75
C THR A 425 -21.74 7.40 -5.85
N LEU A 426 -21.97 6.09 -6.00
CA LEU A 426 -21.36 5.29 -7.07
C LEU A 426 -21.76 5.82 -8.46
N ALA A 427 -23.03 6.17 -8.65
CA ALA A 427 -23.53 6.72 -9.90
C ALA A 427 -22.87 8.06 -10.22
N ALA A 428 -22.75 8.95 -9.22
CA ALA A 428 -22.12 10.26 -9.38
C ALA A 428 -20.66 10.18 -9.82
N ILE A 429 -19.90 9.19 -9.34
CA ILE A 429 -18.47 9.06 -9.66
C ILE A 429 -18.17 8.20 -10.90
N LYS A 430 -19.18 7.60 -11.53
CA LYS A 430 -19.00 6.68 -12.66
C LYS A 430 -18.29 7.33 -13.86
N VAL A 431 -18.51 8.62 -14.11
CA VAL A 431 -17.81 9.36 -15.16
C VAL A 431 -16.30 9.41 -14.93
N PHE A 432 -15.87 9.48 -13.67
CA PHE A 432 -14.45 9.51 -13.31
C PHE A 432 -13.80 8.14 -13.49
N PHE A 433 -14.54 7.04 -13.43
CA PHE A 433 -14.01 5.72 -13.79
C PHE A 433 -13.70 5.60 -15.28
N TRP A 434 -14.50 6.21 -16.15
CA TRP A 434 -14.18 6.32 -17.58
C TRP A 434 -12.93 7.16 -17.83
N MET A 435 -12.81 8.32 -17.18
CA MET A 435 -11.62 9.18 -17.31
C MET A 435 -10.36 8.48 -16.80
N ARG A 436 -10.45 7.78 -15.67
CA ARG A 436 -9.37 6.95 -15.13
C ARG A 436 -8.94 5.88 -16.13
N LEU A 437 -9.89 5.16 -16.73
CA LEU A 437 -9.63 4.13 -17.74
C LEU A 437 -8.90 4.72 -18.96
N LEU A 438 -9.36 5.87 -19.45
CA LEU A 438 -8.71 6.59 -20.55
C LEU A 438 -7.28 7.02 -20.17
N GLY A 439 -7.11 7.66 -19.00
CA GLY A 439 -5.81 8.11 -18.52
C GLY A 439 -4.80 6.96 -18.35
N GLY A 440 -5.23 5.85 -17.73
CA GLY A 440 -4.42 4.64 -17.60
C GLY A 440 -4.06 4.01 -18.95
N THR A 441 -5.00 4.01 -19.91
CA THR A 441 -4.76 3.48 -21.27
C THR A 441 -3.75 4.34 -22.04
N LEU A 442 -3.83 5.67 -21.94
CA LEU A 442 -2.85 6.57 -22.53
C LEU A 442 -1.45 6.36 -21.94
N TYR A 443 -1.36 6.20 -20.61
CA TYR A 443 -0.10 5.91 -19.94
C TYR A 443 0.50 4.58 -20.41
N LEU A 444 -0.31 3.52 -20.50
CA LEU A 444 0.10 2.22 -21.05
C LEU A 444 0.57 2.35 -22.51
N GLY A 445 -0.13 3.12 -23.34
CA GLY A 445 0.30 3.40 -24.72
C GLY A 445 1.67 4.07 -24.79
N GLY A 446 1.94 5.03 -23.90
CA GLY A 446 3.25 5.63 -23.72
C GLY A 446 4.32 4.60 -23.31
N PHE A 447 3.99 3.74 -22.35
CA PHE A 447 4.90 2.71 -21.87
C PHE A 447 5.24 1.66 -22.95
N LEU A 448 4.27 1.29 -23.79
CA LEU A 448 4.49 0.43 -24.97
C LEU A 448 5.41 1.10 -25.99
N LEU A 449 5.22 2.39 -26.24
CA LEU A 449 6.12 3.18 -27.11
C LEU A 449 7.55 3.21 -26.57
N MET A 450 7.72 3.34 -25.25
CA MET A 450 9.02 3.19 -24.60
C MET A 450 9.61 1.82 -24.86
N GLY A 451 8.86 0.74 -24.59
CA GLY A 451 9.31 -0.63 -24.82
C GLY A 451 9.82 -0.84 -26.25
N TRP A 452 9.07 -0.37 -27.24
CA TRP A 452 9.49 -0.39 -28.64
C TRP A 452 10.79 0.40 -28.90
N ASN A 453 10.87 1.64 -28.41
CA ASN A 453 12.02 2.52 -28.64
C ASN A 453 13.30 1.96 -28.00
N LEU A 454 13.19 1.41 -26.79
CA LEU A 454 14.28 0.72 -26.10
C LEU A 454 14.70 -0.54 -26.87
N LEU A 455 13.76 -1.35 -27.34
CA LEU A 455 14.06 -2.59 -28.07
C LEU A 455 14.74 -2.31 -29.40
N ALA A 456 14.25 -1.31 -30.14
CA ALA A 456 14.86 -0.87 -31.38
C ALA A 456 16.27 -0.30 -31.14
N THR A 457 16.48 0.42 -30.02
CA THR A 457 17.82 0.87 -29.60
C THR A 457 18.74 -0.32 -29.35
N ALA A 458 18.32 -1.28 -28.54
CA ALA A 458 19.11 -2.47 -28.21
C ALA A 458 19.47 -3.32 -29.44
N ARG A 459 18.57 -3.45 -30.42
CA ARG A 459 18.82 -4.17 -31.69
C ARG A 459 19.80 -3.46 -32.62
N SER A 460 19.97 -2.16 -32.46
CA SER A 460 20.91 -1.35 -33.26
C SER A 460 22.35 -1.38 -32.73
N GLY A 461 22.58 -1.99 -31.57
CA GLY A 461 23.89 -2.12 -30.93
C GLY A 461 24.16 -3.55 -30.49
N ALA A 462 25.35 -3.77 -29.91
CA ALA A 462 25.70 -5.05 -29.28
C ALA A 462 25.72 -4.87 -27.77
N ALA A 463 25.32 -5.89 -27.01
CA ALA A 463 25.41 -5.84 -25.56
C ALA A 463 26.86 -5.63 -25.13
N VAL A 464 27.11 -4.61 -24.30
CA VAL A 464 28.46 -4.27 -23.79
C VAL A 464 28.50 -4.31 -22.28
N ASN A 465 29.68 -4.60 -21.74
CA ASN A 465 29.98 -4.41 -20.32
C ASN A 465 30.80 -3.13 -20.18
N GLY A 466 30.40 -2.27 -19.24
CA GLY A 466 31.20 -1.12 -18.85
C GLY A 466 32.46 -1.53 -18.09
N GLY A 467 33.42 -0.61 -18.02
CA GLY A 467 34.59 -0.77 -17.17
C GLY A 467 35.14 0.55 -16.68
N ALA A 468 36.05 0.49 -15.72
CA ALA A 468 36.76 1.65 -15.20
C ALA A 468 38.20 1.28 -14.83
N GLU A 469 39.14 2.19 -15.08
CA GLU A 469 40.49 2.11 -14.53
C GLU A 469 40.51 2.74 -13.13
N VAL A 470 41.09 2.01 -12.17
CA VAL A 470 41.07 2.41 -10.76
C VAL A 470 42.46 2.26 -10.17
N LEU A 471 42.92 3.28 -9.44
CA LEU A 471 44.16 3.21 -8.66
C LEU A 471 43.95 2.31 -7.45
N ASP A 472 44.73 1.24 -7.36
CA ASP A 472 44.73 0.34 -6.22
C ASP A 472 45.58 0.96 -5.11
N ALA A 473 44.91 1.71 -4.22
CA ALA A 473 45.51 2.37 -3.07
C ALA A 473 45.23 1.56 -1.79
N PRO A 474 46.19 1.46 -0.84
CA PRO A 474 45.96 0.78 0.43
C PRO A 474 44.74 1.35 1.15
N LYS A 475 43.88 0.48 1.68
CA LYS A 475 42.77 0.90 2.56
C LYS A 475 43.38 1.64 3.76
N ALA A 476 42.96 2.88 3.99
CA ALA A 476 43.42 3.65 5.15
C ALA A 476 43.04 2.93 6.45
N PRO A 477 43.84 3.01 7.52
CA PRO A 477 43.55 2.36 8.79
C PRO A 477 42.20 2.86 9.32
N SER A 478 41.34 1.91 9.66
CA SER A 478 40.01 2.22 10.20
C SER A 478 40.12 2.73 11.63
N PRO A 479 39.28 3.70 12.06
CA PRO A 479 39.20 4.11 13.46
C PRO A 479 38.86 2.90 14.35
N SER A 480 39.48 2.82 15.53
CA SER A 480 39.26 1.73 16.49
C SER A 480 37.82 1.66 16.99
N ALA A 481 37.36 0.50 17.46
CA ALA A 481 36.03 0.35 18.04
C ALA A 481 35.75 1.36 19.17
N ARG A 482 36.77 1.69 19.98
CA ARG A 482 36.69 2.70 21.04
C ARG A 482 36.45 4.11 20.51
N GLN A 483 37.21 4.53 19.50
CA GLN A 483 37.01 5.85 18.86
C GLN A 483 35.61 5.99 18.24
N LEU A 484 35.06 4.85 17.82
CA LEU A 484 33.78 4.79 17.15
C LEU A 484 32.60 4.81 18.14
N LEU A 485 32.65 3.99 19.20
CA LEU A 485 31.67 3.99 20.29
C LEU A 485 31.62 5.33 21.05
N LEU A 486 32.78 5.98 21.22
CA LEU A 486 32.89 7.29 21.87
C LEU A 486 32.73 8.47 20.91
N SER A 487 32.39 8.21 19.64
CA SER A 487 32.11 9.29 18.70
C SER A 487 30.86 10.07 19.16
N LYS A 488 30.92 11.41 19.09
CA LYS A 488 29.82 12.30 19.50
C LYS A 488 28.43 11.83 19.04
N PRO A 489 28.21 11.34 17.80
CA PRO A 489 26.89 10.93 17.34
C PRO A 489 26.40 9.63 17.98
N ILE A 490 27.29 8.64 18.18
CA ILE A 490 26.91 7.38 18.82
C ILE A 490 26.63 7.62 20.31
N VAL A 491 27.43 8.46 20.97
CA VAL A 491 27.19 8.85 22.36
C VAL A 491 25.89 9.62 22.48
N ILE A 492 25.65 10.62 21.63
CA ILE A 492 24.39 11.37 21.59
C ILE A 492 23.25 10.39 21.33
N ALA A 493 23.24 9.65 20.23
CA ALA A 493 22.17 8.71 19.89
C ALA A 493 21.90 7.67 21.00
N SER A 494 22.94 7.18 21.69
CA SER A 494 22.78 6.25 22.82
C SER A 494 22.18 6.92 24.04
N VAL A 495 22.63 8.14 24.39
CA VAL A 495 22.05 8.95 25.48
C VAL A 495 20.59 9.30 25.17
N LEU A 496 20.31 9.64 23.92
CA LEU A 496 18.95 9.93 23.46
C LEU A 496 18.08 8.69 23.50
N LEU A 497 18.58 7.55 23.03
CA LEU A 497 17.85 6.28 23.09
C LEU A 497 17.54 5.90 24.54
N VAL A 498 18.49 6.06 25.47
CA VAL A 498 18.27 5.80 26.90
C VAL A 498 17.26 6.79 27.49
N LEU A 499 17.38 8.08 27.19
CA LEU A 499 16.44 9.11 27.65
C LEU A 499 15.03 8.85 27.11
N VAL A 500 14.90 8.52 25.84
CA VAL A 500 13.62 8.26 25.17
C VAL A 500 13.00 6.97 25.65
N THR A 501 13.80 5.92 25.85
CA THR A 501 13.32 4.66 26.42
C THR A 501 12.89 4.84 27.88
N GLY A 502 13.68 5.56 28.68
CA GLY A 502 13.34 5.87 30.07
C GLY A 502 12.11 6.76 30.22
N LEU A 503 11.98 7.80 29.38
CA LEU A 503 10.81 8.69 29.35
C LEU A 503 9.58 7.99 28.77
N GLY A 504 9.74 7.13 27.75
CA GLY A 504 8.67 6.35 27.13
C GLY A 504 8.04 5.34 28.08
N LEU A 505 8.82 4.80 29.02
CA LEU A 505 8.32 3.98 30.12
C LEU A 505 7.49 4.77 31.14
N ALA A 506 7.65 6.10 31.22
CA ALA A 506 6.95 6.97 32.17
C ALA A 506 5.73 7.69 31.57
N ASN A 507 5.86 8.25 30.36
CA ASN A 507 4.78 8.93 29.65
C ASN A 507 5.09 9.05 28.15
N LEU A 508 4.29 8.38 27.32
CA LEU A 508 4.48 8.26 25.87
C LEU A 508 4.45 9.63 25.14
N VAL A 509 3.61 10.56 25.59
CA VAL A 509 3.45 11.89 24.98
C VAL A 509 4.66 12.77 25.28
N LEU A 510 5.17 12.68 26.52
CA LEU A 510 6.36 13.41 26.93
C LEU A 510 7.60 12.89 26.17
N ALA A 511 7.70 11.58 25.96
CA ALA A 511 8.78 10.96 25.20
C ALA A 511 8.78 11.42 23.72
N ALA A 512 7.61 11.50 23.08
CA ALA A 512 7.48 12.02 21.72
C ALA A 512 7.89 13.51 21.62
N PHE A 513 7.48 14.34 22.58
CA PHE A 513 7.86 15.76 22.62
C PHE A 513 9.37 15.95 22.78
N PHE A 514 10.00 15.22 23.70
CA PHE A 514 11.45 15.30 23.90
C PHE A 514 12.24 14.71 22.74
N LEU A 515 11.77 13.64 22.09
CA LEU A 515 12.33 13.11 20.83
C LEU A 515 12.44 14.21 19.76
N VAL A 516 11.37 14.98 19.58
CA VAL A 516 11.29 16.06 18.61
C VAL A 516 12.24 17.20 18.99
N LEU A 517 12.21 17.66 20.25
CA LEU A 517 13.06 18.74 20.73
C LEU A 517 14.55 18.39 20.59
N ILE A 518 14.90 17.17 20.99
CA ILE A 518 16.25 16.64 20.90
C ILE A 518 16.66 16.48 19.44
N GLY A 519 15.79 15.95 18.59
CA GLY A 519 16.03 15.83 17.15
C GLY A 519 16.31 17.20 16.53
N MET A 520 15.52 18.22 16.89
CA MET A 520 15.75 19.61 16.46
C MET A 520 17.08 20.15 16.96
N VAL A 521 17.46 19.89 18.21
CA VAL A 521 18.75 20.34 18.79
C VAL A 521 19.93 19.65 18.12
N VAL A 522 19.85 18.35 17.84
CA VAL A 522 20.91 17.60 17.14
C VAL A 522 21.04 18.06 15.70
N VAL A 523 19.92 18.25 15.00
CA VAL A 523 19.91 18.80 13.64
C VAL A 523 20.51 20.21 13.63
N TYR A 524 20.07 21.09 14.53
CA TYR A 524 20.61 22.43 14.67
C TYR A 524 22.12 22.40 14.97
N ALA A 525 22.56 21.59 15.94
CA ALA A 525 23.97 21.44 16.28
C ALA A 525 24.81 20.88 15.11
N SER A 526 24.25 19.96 14.32
CA SER A 526 24.92 19.40 13.13
C SER A 526 25.02 20.37 11.95
N ILE A 527 24.11 21.34 11.86
CA ILE A 527 24.13 22.39 10.83
C ILE A 527 25.07 23.53 11.20
N VAL A 528 25.12 23.89 12.50
CA VAL A 528 25.79 25.10 13.01
C VAL A 528 27.23 24.84 13.48
N ALA A 529 27.59 23.61 13.88
CA ALA A 529 28.94 23.33 14.37
C ALA A 529 30.02 23.51 13.28
N PRO A 530 31.04 24.37 13.49
CA PRO A 530 32.18 24.47 12.59
C PRO A 530 33.01 23.18 12.62
N GLU A 531 33.40 22.69 11.44
CA GLU A 531 34.21 21.47 11.31
C GLU A 531 35.70 21.77 11.52
N ASN A 532 36.23 21.45 12.70
CA ASN A 532 37.68 21.39 12.97
C ASN A 532 38.13 19.92 13.07
N GLY A 533 38.57 19.32 11.95
CA GLY A 533 39.11 17.95 11.89
C GLY A 533 38.16 16.90 11.26
N TYR A 534 38.51 15.61 11.38
CA TYR A 534 37.72 14.49 10.84
C TYR A 534 36.25 14.59 11.27
N SER A 535 35.37 14.95 10.33
CA SER A 535 33.93 14.98 10.60
C SER A 535 33.46 13.57 10.96
N TRP A 536 32.63 13.45 11.99
CA TRP A 536 32.16 12.17 12.50
C TRP A 536 31.43 11.32 11.45
N HIS A 537 30.82 11.98 10.46
CA HIS A 537 30.13 11.35 9.34
C HIS A 537 31.08 10.52 8.47
N HIS A 538 32.31 11.01 8.25
CA HIS A 538 33.33 10.29 7.50
C HIS A 538 33.73 8.95 8.17
N LEU A 539 33.64 8.85 9.50
CA LEU A 539 33.94 7.61 10.23
C LEU A 539 32.86 6.54 10.01
N LEU A 540 31.59 6.96 9.82
CA LEU A 540 30.46 6.07 9.56
C LEU A 540 30.40 5.64 8.09
N GLU A 541 30.64 6.59 7.16
CA GLU A 541 30.60 6.36 5.71
C GLU A 541 31.72 5.45 5.20
N GLY A 542 32.81 5.35 5.96
CA GLY A 542 33.89 4.41 5.69
C GLY A 542 33.56 2.95 6.07
N LYS A 543 32.46 2.69 6.80
CA LYS A 543 32.16 1.37 7.39
C LYS A 543 30.74 0.91 7.06
N ALA A 544 30.60 0.25 5.91
CA ALA A 544 29.31 -0.29 5.45
C ALA A 544 28.55 -1.14 6.49
N PHE A 545 29.23 -2.05 7.19
CA PHE A 545 28.57 -2.91 8.19
C PHE A 545 28.09 -2.14 9.43
N LEU A 546 28.86 -1.15 9.89
CA LEU A 546 28.42 -0.28 10.98
C LEU A 546 27.24 0.58 10.56
N PHE A 547 27.31 1.18 9.37
CA PHE A 547 26.22 1.96 8.80
C PHE A 547 24.93 1.12 8.74
N THR A 548 25.05 -0.11 8.25
CA THR A 548 23.97 -1.10 8.19
C THR A 548 23.40 -1.40 9.57
N GLY A 549 24.25 -1.61 10.59
CA GLY A 549 23.80 -1.84 11.97
C GLY A 549 23.04 -0.66 12.56
N LEU A 550 23.46 0.58 12.28
CA LEU A 550 22.75 1.79 12.72
C LEU A 550 21.42 1.96 12.00
N THR A 551 21.37 1.69 10.70
CA THR A 551 20.13 1.70 9.92
C THR A 551 19.15 0.64 10.45
N LEU A 552 19.62 -0.58 10.72
CA LEU A 552 18.81 -1.63 11.33
C LEU A 552 18.30 -1.21 12.71
N ALA A 553 19.16 -0.64 13.56
CA ALA A 553 18.76 -0.18 14.88
C ALA A 553 17.67 0.92 14.80
N ALA A 554 17.83 1.90 13.90
CA ALA A 554 16.83 2.96 13.70
C ALA A 554 15.46 2.40 13.30
N VAL A 555 15.44 1.40 12.41
CA VAL A 555 14.23 0.73 11.93
C VAL A 555 13.58 -0.11 13.03
N LEU A 556 14.38 -0.91 13.75
CA LEU A 556 13.89 -1.78 14.82
C LEU A 556 13.34 -0.96 16.00
N VAL A 557 13.98 0.15 16.37
CA VAL A 557 13.47 1.02 17.45
C VAL A 557 12.09 1.56 17.11
N GLY A 558 11.88 2.06 15.89
CA GLY A 558 10.56 2.51 15.46
C GLY A 558 9.52 1.39 15.44
N GLY A 559 9.85 0.24 14.83
CA GLY A 559 8.91 -0.88 14.70
C GLY A 559 8.53 -1.50 16.04
N VAL A 560 9.49 -1.69 16.95
CA VAL A 560 9.21 -2.18 18.31
C VAL A 560 8.37 -1.18 19.08
N ALA A 561 8.69 0.12 19.02
CA ALA A 561 7.95 1.12 19.77
C ALA A 561 6.50 1.29 19.28
N GLU A 562 6.23 1.07 18.00
CA GLU A 562 4.87 1.13 17.43
C GLU A 562 4.07 -0.15 17.75
N ILE A 563 4.66 -1.32 17.56
CA ILE A 563 3.94 -2.61 17.63
C ILE A 563 3.83 -3.11 19.08
N LEU A 564 4.90 -3.06 19.86
CA LEU A 564 4.99 -3.71 21.18
C LEU A 564 3.91 -3.28 22.18
N PRO A 565 3.53 -1.98 22.30
CA PRO A 565 2.48 -1.57 23.23
C PRO A 565 1.13 -2.24 22.94
N THR A 566 0.78 -2.45 21.67
CA THR A 566 -0.50 -3.07 21.29
C THR A 566 -0.56 -4.58 21.55
N ILE A 567 0.61 -5.23 21.62
CA ILE A 567 0.71 -6.68 21.92
C ILE A 567 0.78 -6.92 23.43
N THR A 568 1.52 -6.10 24.17
CA THR A 568 1.91 -6.39 25.56
C THR A 568 1.03 -5.73 26.61
N VAL A 569 0.36 -4.63 26.26
CA VAL A 569 -0.41 -3.84 27.23
C VAL A 569 -1.89 -4.07 27.00
N LYS A 570 -2.55 -4.84 27.88
CA LYS A 570 -4.02 -5.05 27.82
C LYS A 570 -4.81 -3.74 27.84
N ALA A 571 -4.28 -2.69 28.50
CA ALA A 571 -4.88 -1.35 28.50
C ALA A 571 -4.74 -0.60 27.16
N ALA A 572 -3.89 -1.05 26.24
CA ALA A 572 -3.77 -0.46 24.90
C ALA A 572 -4.94 -0.85 23.99
N VAL A 573 -5.61 -1.98 24.26
CA VAL A 573 -6.86 -2.40 23.60
C VAL A 573 -7.89 -2.75 24.68
N PRO A 574 -8.47 -1.74 25.35
CA PRO A 574 -9.39 -1.99 26.45
C PRO A 574 -10.69 -2.60 25.91
N VAL A 575 -11.02 -3.81 26.37
CA VAL A 575 -12.32 -4.42 26.12
C VAL A 575 -13.35 -3.64 26.93
N THR A 576 -14.10 -2.76 26.26
CA THR A 576 -15.06 -1.84 26.90
C THR A 576 -16.51 -2.17 26.52
N GLY A 577 -16.74 -3.37 25.99
CA GLY A 577 -18.02 -3.77 25.41
C GLY A 577 -18.19 -5.27 25.18
N VAL A 578 -19.07 -5.57 24.23
CA VAL A 578 -19.52 -6.92 23.84
C VAL A 578 -18.37 -7.63 23.11
N ALA A 579 -17.81 -8.70 23.68
CA ALA A 579 -16.68 -9.40 23.07
C ALA A 579 -17.14 -10.25 21.87
N GLN A 580 -16.35 -10.31 20.80
CA GLN A 580 -16.63 -11.21 19.68
C GLN A 580 -16.76 -12.67 20.16
N ARG A 581 -17.76 -13.42 19.67
CA ARG A 581 -17.77 -14.89 19.76
C ARG A 581 -16.92 -15.49 18.63
N PRO A 582 -16.32 -16.67 18.81
CA PRO A 582 -15.80 -17.42 17.68
C PRO A 582 -16.87 -17.62 16.60
N TYR A 583 -16.44 -17.60 15.35
CA TYR A 583 -17.29 -18.00 14.23
C TYR A 583 -17.70 -19.48 14.39
N THR A 584 -18.85 -19.89 13.88
CA THR A 584 -19.29 -21.29 13.90
C THR A 584 -18.49 -22.14 12.90
N ALA A 585 -18.84 -23.41 12.66
CA ALA A 585 -18.03 -24.25 11.79
C ALA A 585 -18.14 -23.89 10.28
N LEU A 586 -19.31 -23.38 9.83
CA LEU A 586 -19.52 -22.98 8.43
C LEU A 586 -18.98 -21.57 8.14
N GLU A 587 -19.06 -20.67 9.11
CA GLU A 587 -18.73 -19.25 8.97
C GLU A 587 -17.26 -18.99 8.51
N PRO A 588 -16.21 -19.67 9.01
CA PRO A 588 -14.83 -19.54 8.53
C PRO A 588 -14.68 -19.96 7.06
N ALA A 589 -15.39 -20.99 6.61
CA ALA A 589 -15.37 -21.39 5.21
C ALA A 589 -15.95 -20.29 4.30
N GLY A 590 -17.08 -19.70 4.71
CA GLY A 590 -17.67 -18.55 4.02
C GLY A 590 -16.76 -17.32 4.02
N ARG A 591 -16.03 -17.11 5.11
CA ARG A 591 -15.06 -16.03 5.24
C ARG A 591 -13.84 -16.22 4.33
N ASP A 592 -13.31 -17.44 4.24
CA ASP A 592 -12.21 -17.75 3.34
C ASP A 592 -12.63 -17.52 1.87
N LEU A 593 -13.90 -17.78 1.52
CA LEU A 593 -14.45 -17.45 0.20
C LEU A 593 -14.53 -15.93 -0.02
N TYR A 594 -14.97 -15.16 0.98
CA TYR A 594 -14.97 -13.70 0.94
C TYR A 594 -13.57 -13.13 0.68
N VAL A 595 -12.54 -13.74 1.26
CA VAL A 595 -11.12 -13.43 1.05
C VAL A 595 -10.65 -13.85 -0.34
N ARG A 596 -10.88 -15.11 -0.73
CA ARG A 596 -10.49 -15.71 -2.02
C ARG A 596 -10.99 -14.90 -3.20
N ASP A 597 -12.24 -14.45 -3.12
CA ASP A 597 -12.91 -13.70 -4.19
C ASP A 597 -12.72 -12.19 -4.08
N GLY A 598 -11.93 -11.72 -3.11
CA GLY A 598 -11.51 -10.33 -3.01
C GLY A 598 -12.62 -9.37 -2.62
N CYS A 599 -13.68 -9.81 -1.96
CA CYS A 599 -14.80 -8.93 -1.59
C CYS A 599 -14.32 -7.73 -0.73
N TYR A 600 -13.27 -7.94 0.07
CA TYR A 600 -12.62 -6.94 0.92
C TYR A 600 -12.02 -5.75 0.18
N VAL A 601 -11.73 -5.88 -1.13
CA VAL A 601 -11.18 -4.76 -1.91
C VAL A 601 -12.22 -3.73 -2.30
N CYS A 602 -13.50 -4.12 -2.24
CA CYS A 602 -14.64 -3.25 -2.54
C CYS A 602 -15.40 -2.86 -1.28
N HIS A 603 -15.45 -3.77 -0.31
CA HIS A 603 -16.24 -3.69 0.90
C HIS A 603 -15.35 -3.81 2.14
N SER A 604 -15.29 -2.73 2.92
CA SER A 604 -14.68 -2.80 4.25
C SER A 604 -15.65 -3.43 5.26
N GLN A 605 -15.10 -3.94 6.36
CA GLN A 605 -15.83 -4.32 7.55
C GLN A 605 -15.39 -3.44 8.73
N MET A 606 -15.56 -2.12 8.60
CA MET A 606 -15.06 -1.12 9.55
C MET A 606 -15.89 0.18 9.48
N VAL A 607 -17.01 0.23 10.20
CA VAL A 607 -17.78 1.45 10.43
C VAL A 607 -16.97 2.44 11.28
N ARG A 608 -16.55 3.54 10.66
CA ARG A 608 -15.70 4.57 11.29
C ARG A 608 -16.45 5.33 12.38
N SER A 609 -15.73 5.99 13.28
CA SER A 609 -16.30 6.85 14.33
C SER A 609 -16.88 8.19 13.84
N LEU A 610 -17.16 8.32 12.54
CA LEU A 610 -17.82 9.49 11.96
C LEU A 610 -19.34 9.39 12.13
N ALA A 611 -19.99 10.50 12.48
CA ALA A 611 -21.45 10.55 12.67
C ALA A 611 -22.22 10.06 11.43
N THR A 612 -21.78 10.46 10.24
CA THR A 612 -22.43 10.08 8.97
C THR A 612 -22.21 8.61 8.60
N ASP A 613 -21.07 8.01 8.96
CA ASP A 613 -20.88 6.56 8.82
C ASP A 613 -21.81 5.82 9.80
N THR A 614 -22.01 6.34 11.00
CA THR A 614 -22.90 5.75 12.01
C THR A 614 -24.36 5.79 11.59
N LEU A 615 -24.83 6.95 11.07
CA LEU A 615 -26.19 7.09 10.53
C LEU A 615 -26.45 6.15 9.35
N ARG A 616 -25.42 5.86 8.55
CA ARG A 616 -25.54 5.08 7.32
C ARG A 616 -25.45 3.58 7.54
N TYR A 617 -24.50 3.16 8.36
CA TYR A 617 -24.13 1.76 8.51
C TYR A 617 -24.49 1.17 9.87
N GLY A 618 -24.83 1.98 10.86
CA GLY A 618 -25.12 1.55 12.23
C GLY A 618 -23.97 1.85 13.20
N SER A 619 -23.93 1.16 14.34
CA SER A 619 -22.96 1.46 15.40
C SER A 619 -21.51 1.37 14.94
N VAL A 620 -20.70 2.30 15.44
CA VAL A 620 -19.23 2.34 15.27
C VAL A 620 -18.62 0.98 15.60
N SER A 621 -17.62 0.56 14.82
CA SER A 621 -16.93 -0.70 15.08
C SER A 621 -15.91 -0.54 16.20
N ARG A 622 -15.86 -1.51 17.10
CA ARG A 622 -14.99 -1.51 18.28
C ARG A 622 -13.91 -2.57 18.16
N ALA A 623 -12.80 -2.35 18.86
CA ALA A 623 -11.65 -3.26 18.81
C ALA A 623 -12.01 -4.70 19.21
N GLU A 624 -12.85 -4.84 20.23
CA GLU A 624 -13.30 -6.13 20.77
C GLU A 624 -14.18 -6.96 19.82
N GLU A 625 -14.65 -6.35 18.71
CA GLU A 625 -15.47 -7.02 17.70
C GLU A 625 -14.64 -7.77 16.65
N PHE A 626 -13.31 -7.57 16.64
CA PHE A 626 -12.37 -8.14 15.67
C PHE A 626 -11.37 -9.13 16.31
N LEU A 627 -11.56 -9.52 17.56
CA LEU A 627 -10.60 -10.31 18.35
C LEU A 627 -10.10 -11.58 17.64
N TYR A 628 -10.96 -12.24 16.86
CA TYR A 628 -10.68 -13.48 16.16
C TYR A 628 -10.60 -13.32 14.63
N ASP A 629 -10.67 -12.10 14.13
CA ASP A 629 -10.57 -11.85 12.69
C ASP A 629 -9.13 -11.97 12.22
N ARG A 630 -8.88 -13.00 11.40
CA ARG A 630 -7.55 -13.36 10.87
C ARG A 630 -7.64 -13.57 9.35
N PRO A 631 -7.22 -12.62 8.50
CA PRO A 631 -6.78 -11.26 8.83
C PRO A 631 -7.95 -10.28 8.97
N PHE A 632 -7.74 -9.10 9.57
CA PHE A 632 -8.74 -8.02 9.55
C PHE A 632 -9.20 -7.65 8.11
N GLN A 633 -10.40 -7.05 7.95
CA GLN A 633 -11.01 -6.78 6.62
C GLN A 633 -11.36 -5.30 6.40
N TRP A 634 -10.48 -4.37 6.80
CA TRP A 634 -10.82 -2.94 6.82
C TRP A 634 -10.60 -2.21 5.49
N GLY A 635 -9.78 -2.74 4.57
CA GLY A 635 -9.56 -2.18 3.23
C GLY A 635 -8.96 -0.75 3.22
N SER A 636 -8.68 -0.22 2.02
CA SER A 636 -8.15 1.14 1.80
C SER A 636 -9.08 2.04 0.98
N LYS A 637 -10.04 1.45 0.27
CA LYS A 637 -11.06 2.10 -0.55
C LYS A 637 -12.40 1.38 -0.44
N ARG A 638 -13.51 2.10 -0.60
CA ARG A 638 -14.85 1.54 -0.83
C ARG A 638 -15.32 1.76 -2.28
N THR A 639 -15.70 0.68 -2.93
CA THR A 639 -16.48 0.68 -4.19
C THR A 639 -17.87 0.06 -4.00
N GLY A 640 -18.11 -0.55 -2.83
CA GLY A 640 -19.44 -0.84 -2.30
C GLY A 640 -19.59 -0.30 -0.87
N PRO A 641 -20.78 -0.45 -0.27
CA PRO A 641 -21.02 -0.06 1.12
C PRO A 641 -20.16 -0.87 2.11
N ASP A 642 -19.99 -0.33 3.31
CA ASP A 642 -19.42 -1.10 4.44
C ASP A 642 -20.34 -2.26 4.83
N LEU A 643 -19.74 -3.38 5.22
CA LEU A 643 -20.47 -4.61 5.53
C LEU A 643 -20.45 -5.00 7.01
N HIS A 644 -19.81 -4.26 7.92
CA HIS A 644 -19.64 -4.75 9.29
C HIS A 644 -20.97 -4.95 10.05
N ARG A 645 -22.07 -4.32 9.63
CA ARG A 645 -23.39 -4.42 10.29
C ARG A 645 -24.48 -5.04 9.41
N ILE A 646 -24.11 -5.93 8.49
CA ILE A 646 -25.08 -6.52 7.54
C ILE A 646 -25.77 -7.78 8.06
N GLY A 647 -25.23 -8.43 9.10
CA GLY A 647 -25.79 -9.68 9.60
C GLY A 647 -27.28 -9.52 9.91
N SER A 648 -28.11 -10.38 9.33
CA SER A 648 -29.59 -10.36 9.42
C SER A 648 -30.29 -9.08 8.96
N LYS A 649 -29.58 -8.10 8.38
CA LYS A 649 -30.19 -6.96 7.71
C LYS A 649 -30.95 -7.40 6.45
N TYR A 650 -30.43 -8.42 5.77
CA TYR A 650 -31.02 -9.00 4.57
C TYR A 650 -31.28 -10.50 4.76
N SER A 651 -32.36 -11.00 4.15
CA SER A 651 -32.70 -12.44 4.18
C SER A 651 -31.68 -13.28 3.41
N ASN A 652 -31.66 -14.60 3.65
CA ASN A 652 -30.83 -15.51 2.87
C ASN A 652 -31.17 -15.45 1.37
N LEU A 653 -32.45 -15.30 1.03
CA LEU A 653 -32.88 -15.12 -0.36
C LEU A 653 -32.30 -13.85 -0.96
N TRP A 654 -32.33 -12.72 -0.24
CA TRP A 654 -31.73 -11.48 -0.73
C TRP A 654 -30.24 -11.65 -0.99
N GLN A 655 -29.50 -12.28 -0.07
CA GLN A 655 -28.07 -12.53 -0.23
C GLN A 655 -27.79 -13.44 -1.43
N TYR A 656 -28.59 -14.51 -1.59
CA TYR A 656 -28.52 -15.40 -2.74
C TYR A 656 -28.75 -14.63 -4.04
N LEU A 657 -29.85 -13.88 -4.17
CA LEU A 657 -30.17 -13.11 -5.37
C LEU A 657 -29.11 -12.04 -5.66
N HIS A 658 -28.60 -11.35 -4.63
CA HIS A 658 -27.56 -10.33 -4.79
C HIS A 658 -26.24 -10.92 -5.29
N LEU A 659 -25.84 -12.11 -4.85
CA LEU A 659 -24.61 -12.74 -5.30
C LEU A 659 -24.74 -13.34 -6.71
N ILE A 660 -25.93 -13.86 -7.08
CA ILE A 660 -26.21 -14.34 -8.44
C ILE A 660 -26.28 -13.17 -9.42
N ASP A 661 -27.11 -12.17 -9.13
CA ASP A 661 -27.29 -10.97 -9.94
C ASP A 661 -27.39 -9.72 -9.05
N PRO A 662 -26.27 -9.04 -8.77
CA PRO A 662 -26.27 -7.85 -7.92
C PRO A 662 -27.27 -6.77 -8.34
N ARG A 663 -27.64 -6.69 -9.62
CA ARG A 663 -28.56 -5.68 -10.14
C ARG A 663 -30.02 -6.01 -9.84
N ALA A 664 -30.37 -7.27 -9.58
CA ALA A 664 -31.72 -7.69 -9.21
C ALA A 664 -32.15 -7.11 -7.85
N THR A 665 -31.21 -6.94 -6.93
CA THR A 665 -31.47 -6.36 -5.60
C THR A 665 -30.91 -4.95 -5.42
N SER A 666 -29.94 -4.55 -6.26
CA SER A 666 -29.30 -3.22 -6.22
C SER A 666 -29.14 -2.66 -7.64
N PRO A 667 -30.22 -2.12 -8.24
CA PRO A 667 -30.19 -1.56 -9.59
C PRO A 667 -29.06 -0.53 -9.77
N GLY A 668 -28.22 -0.73 -10.79
CA GLY A 668 -27.06 0.14 -11.07
C GLY A 668 -25.75 -0.26 -10.37
N SER A 669 -25.73 -1.35 -9.60
CA SER A 669 -24.48 -1.91 -9.03
C SER A 669 -23.45 -2.25 -10.12
N ASN A 670 -22.18 -1.94 -9.85
CA ASN A 670 -21.04 -2.35 -10.68
C ASN A 670 -20.37 -3.65 -10.18
N MET A 671 -20.91 -4.29 -9.15
CA MET A 671 -20.42 -5.56 -8.64
C MET A 671 -20.57 -6.67 -9.71
N PRO A 672 -19.55 -7.51 -9.94
CA PRO A 672 -19.65 -8.65 -10.84
C PRO A 672 -20.57 -9.73 -10.24
N SER A 673 -21.05 -10.66 -11.09
CA SER A 673 -21.80 -11.82 -10.63
C SER A 673 -20.87 -12.85 -9.98
N TYR A 674 -21.35 -13.49 -8.91
CA TYR A 674 -20.72 -14.62 -8.23
C TYR A 674 -21.54 -15.91 -8.40
N ALA A 675 -22.30 -16.02 -9.50
CA ALA A 675 -23.19 -17.17 -9.74
C ALA A 675 -22.47 -18.53 -9.74
N PHE A 676 -21.19 -18.57 -10.12
CA PHE A 676 -20.36 -19.78 -10.09
C PHE A 676 -20.23 -20.43 -8.70
N LEU A 677 -20.43 -19.66 -7.61
CA LEU A 677 -20.40 -20.18 -6.23
C LEU A 677 -21.58 -21.12 -5.94
N LYS A 678 -22.65 -21.08 -6.75
CA LYS A 678 -23.76 -22.02 -6.64
C LYS A 678 -23.37 -23.44 -7.05
N GLU A 679 -22.43 -23.53 -7.99
CA GLU A 679 -21.97 -24.79 -8.59
C GLU A 679 -20.71 -25.35 -7.91
N SER A 680 -19.95 -24.47 -7.25
CA SER A 680 -18.74 -24.83 -6.50
C SER A 680 -19.09 -25.35 -5.11
N GLN A 681 -18.29 -26.27 -4.56
CA GLN A 681 -18.55 -26.91 -3.28
C GLN A 681 -17.44 -26.65 -2.24
N VAL A 682 -17.83 -26.48 -0.98
CA VAL A 682 -16.92 -26.41 0.16
C VAL A 682 -16.43 -27.80 0.52
N ASP A 683 -15.11 -27.95 0.69
CA ASP A 683 -14.55 -29.16 1.28
C ASP A 683 -14.76 -29.17 2.80
N LEU A 684 -15.74 -29.94 3.24
CA LEU A 684 -16.08 -30.09 4.66
C LEU A 684 -15.01 -30.85 5.45
N HIS A 685 -14.14 -31.63 4.80
CA HIS A 685 -13.11 -32.42 5.48
C HIS A 685 -11.98 -31.54 6.03
N GLU A 686 -11.69 -30.41 5.37
CA GLU A 686 -10.64 -29.48 5.80
C GLU A 686 -11.03 -28.61 7.00
N LEU A 687 -12.33 -28.49 7.32
CA LEU A 687 -12.83 -27.58 8.35
C LEU A 687 -12.24 -27.87 9.74
N SER A 688 -12.07 -29.15 10.09
CA SER A 688 -11.48 -29.55 11.36
C SER A 688 -10.04 -29.05 11.49
N GLY A 689 -9.25 -29.14 10.40
CA GLY A 689 -7.88 -28.61 10.36
C GLY A 689 -7.84 -27.09 10.51
N ARG A 690 -8.76 -26.38 9.83
CA ARG A 690 -8.90 -24.92 9.93
C ARG A 690 -9.22 -24.46 11.36
N LEU A 691 -10.23 -25.06 12.00
CA LEU A 691 -10.60 -24.73 13.38
C LEU A 691 -9.47 -25.10 14.36
N ALA A 692 -8.75 -26.20 14.13
CA ALA A 692 -7.59 -26.56 14.94
C ALA A 692 -6.47 -25.51 14.88
N VAL A 693 -6.18 -24.96 13.70
CA VAL A 693 -5.19 -23.89 13.52
C VAL A 693 -5.65 -22.58 14.16
N LEU A 694 -6.90 -22.17 13.96
CA LEU A 694 -7.46 -21.00 14.65
C LEU A 694 -7.43 -21.14 16.17
N ARG A 695 -7.68 -22.36 16.68
CA ARG A 695 -7.55 -22.69 18.10
C ARG A 695 -6.11 -22.56 18.58
N ALA A 696 -5.14 -23.07 17.83
CA ALA A 696 -3.72 -22.90 18.14
C ALA A 696 -3.28 -21.42 18.16
N LEU A 697 -3.93 -20.59 17.36
CA LEU A 697 -3.77 -19.13 17.34
C LEU A 697 -4.59 -18.38 18.41
N GLY A 698 -5.24 -19.11 19.32
CA GLY A 698 -5.92 -18.54 20.49
C GLY A 698 -7.42 -18.25 20.33
N THR A 699 -8.06 -18.65 19.22
CA THR A 699 -9.53 -18.63 19.13
C THR A 699 -10.12 -19.74 20.03
N PRO A 700 -11.05 -19.45 20.95
CA PRO A 700 -11.48 -20.41 21.98
C PRO A 700 -12.48 -21.46 21.47
N TYR A 701 -12.05 -22.29 20.50
CA TYR A 701 -12.79 -23.48 20.07
C TYR A 701 -12.56 -24.66 21.04
N SER A 702 -13.63 -25.34 21.41
CA SER A 702 -13.58 -26.61 22.16
C SER A 702 -13.07 -27.77 21.29
N ASP A 703 -12.55 -28.83 21.92
CA ASP A 703 -12.18 -30.07 21.22
C ASP A 703 -13.35 -30.67 20.43
N THR A 704 -14.56 -30.58 20.99
CA THR A 704 -15.79 -31.06 20.34
C THR A 704 -16.15 -30.24 19.10
N GLU A 705 -15.99 -28.91 19.14
CA GLU A 705 -16.26 -28.08 17.96
C GLU A 705 -15.29 -28.35 16.82
N VAL A 706 -14.01 -28.61 17.15
CA VAL A 706 -13.00 -28.98 16.16
C VAL A 706 -13.27 -30.38 15.59
N ALA A 707 -13.57 -31.37 16.45
CA ALA A 707 -13.79 -32.75 16.01
C ALA A 707 -15.09 -32.93 15.19
N GLU A 708 -16.13 -32.15 15.50
CA GLU A 708 -17.44 -32.23 14.85
C GLU A 708 -17.64 -31.13 13.78
N ALA A 709 -16.58 -30.43 13.36
CA ALA A 709 -16.67 -29.25 12.49
C ALA A 709 -17.51 -29.51 11.24
N ALA A 710 -17.25 -30.62 10.52
CA ALA A 710 -17.98 -30.98 9.31
C ALA A 710 -19.49 -31.21 9.57
N ALA A 711 -19.84 -31.90 10.65
CA ALA A 711 -21.23 -32.19 11.01
C ALA A 711 -21.98 -30.91 11.41
N ARG A 712 -21.32 -30.02 12.17
CA ARG A 712 -21.86 -28.72 12.58
C ARG A 712 -22.07 -27.79 11.39
N ALA A 713 -21.07 -27.70 10.51
CA ALA A 713 -21.16 -26.90 9.29
C ALA A 713 -22.31 -27.39 8.39
N ARG A 714 -22.46 -28.70 8.22
CA ARG A 714 -23.57 -29.28 7.44
C ARG A 714 -24.93 -29.00 8.08
N LYS A 715 -25.03 -29.04 9.40
CA LYS A 715 -26.26 -28.67 10.12
C LYS A 715 -26.64 -27.20 9.87
N GLU A 716 -25.67 -26.29 9.98
CA GLU A 716 -25.86 -24.86 9.71
C GLU A 716 -26.26 -24.60 8.25
N ALA A 717 -25.57 -25.24 7.30
CA ALA A 717 -25.87 -25.12 5.89
C ALA A 717 -27.30 -25.59 5.55
N ASN A 718 -27.73 -26.71 6.14
CA ASN A 718 -29.10 -27.22 5.96
C ASN A 718 -30.17 -26.24 6.45
N LEU A 719 -29.89 -25.43 7.48
CA LEU A 719 -30.83 -24.40 7.93
C LEU A 719 -30.99 -23.28 6.88
N ILE A 720 -29.88 -22.84 6.29
CA ILE A 720 -29.90 -21.84 5.21
C ILE A 720 -30.61 -22.39 3.97
N VAL A 721 -30.31 -23.63 3.58
CA VAL A 721 -30.98 -24.29 2.44
C VAL A 721 -32.47 -24.48 2.69
N ALA A 722 -32.86 -24.89 3.89
CA ALA A 722 -34.27 -25.04 4.24
C ALA A 722 -35.02 -23.68 4.19
N ASP A 723 -34.37 -22.60 4.59
CA ASP A 723 -34.92 -21.23 4.49
C ASP A 723 -35.08 -20.77 3.03
N LEU A 724 -34.10 -21.04 2.18
CA LEU A 724 -34.16 -20.77 0.74
C LEU A 724 -35.24 -21.61 0.04
N ALA A 725 -35.39 -22.89 0.43
CA ALA A 725 -36.36 -23.80 -0.16
C ALA A 725 -37.82 -23.37 0.11
N LYS A 726 -38.09 -22.73 1.25
CA LYS A 726 -39.41 -22.11 1.53
C LYS A 726 -39.78 -21.00 0.55
N GLN A 727 -38.78 -20.43 -0.12
CA GLN A 727 -38.91 -19.36 -1.11
C GLN A 727 -38.56 -19.88 -2.52
N GLU A 728 -38.81 -21.17 -2.76
CA GLU A 728 -38.66 -21.85 -4.06
C GLU A 728 -37.22 -21.85 -4.63
N THR A 729 -36.23 -21.49 -3.83
CA THR A 729 -34.82 -21.48 -4.23
C THR A 729 -34.12 -22.74 -3.76
N ARG A 730 -33.69 -23.58 -4.70
CA ARG A 730 -32.98 -24.84 -4.41
C ARG A 730 -31.47 -24.70 -4.66
N ILE A 731 -30.69 -25.12 -3.67
CA ILE A 731 -29.23 -25.15 -3.72
C ILE A 731 -28.70 -26.31 -2.86
N ALA A 732 -27.55 -26.87 -3.23
CA ALA A 732 -26.90 -27.91 -2.45
C ALA A 732 -26.38 -27.34 -1.11
N PRO A 733 -26.50 -28.07 0.03
CA PRO A 733 -25.98 -27.61 1.32
C PRO A 733 -24.47 -27.39 1.34
N ASP A 734 -23.71 -28.10 0.51
CA ASP A 734 -22.26 -27.93 0.41
C ASP A 734 -21.83 -26.88 -0.61
N ALA A 735 -22.76 -26.16 -1.26
CA ALA A 735 -22.40 -25.10 -2.18
C ALA A 735 -21.65 -23.96 -1.48
N GLU A 736 -20.59 -23.45 -2.10
CA GLU A 736 -19.78 -22.34 -1.60
C GLU A 736 -20.65 -21.10 -1.30
N LEU A 737 -21.67 -20.87 -2.12
CA LEU A 737 -22.61 -19.77 -1.92
C LEU A 737 -23.35 -19.88 -0.57
N VAL A 738 -23.68 -21.08 -0.11
CA VAL A 738 -24.34 -21.29 1.20
C VAL A 738 -23.39 -20.92 2.35
N ALA A 739 -22.12 -21.32 2.26
CA ALA A 739 -21.13 -20.96 3.26
C ALA A 739 -20.89 -19.45 3.32
N LEU A 740 -20.78 -18.79 2.16
CA LEU A 740 -20.64 -17.33 2.07
C LEU A 740 -21.86 -16.62 2.67
N ILE A 741 -23.08 -17.07 2.39
CA ILE A 741 -24.30 -16.55 3.03
C ILE A 741 -24.22 -16.72 4.55
N GLY A 742 -23.80 -17.89 5.03
CA GLY A 742 -23.62 -18.15 6.47
C GLY A 742 -22.68 -17.14 7.12
N TYR A 743 -21.54 -16.87 6.51
CA TYR A 743 -20.61 -15.84 6.97
C TYR A 743 -21.24 -14.44 6.96
N LEU A 744 -21.85 -14.01 5.84
CA LEU A 744 -22.47 -12.68 5.73
C LEU A 744 -23.61 -12.47 6.73
N GLN A 745 -24.33 -13.52 7.12
CA GLN A 745 -25.35 -13.45 8.17
C GLN A 745 -24.76 -13.26 9.57
N ALA A 746 -23.50 -13.65 9.78
CA ALA A 746 -22.80 -13.56 11.05
C ALA A 746 -22.07 -12.21 11.26
N VAL A 747 -21.63 -11.55 10.18
CA VAL A 747 -20.85 -10.30 10.23
C VAL A 747 -21.58 -9.22 11.05
N GLY A 748 -20.97 -8.81 12.16
CA GLY A 748 -21.49 -7.78 13.07
C GLY A 748 -22.53 -8.23 14.09
N ARG A 749 -22.82 -9.54 14.16
CA ARG A 749 -23.76 -10.13 15.13
C ARG A 749 -23.12 -11.17 16.05
N ASN A 750 -21.88 -11.54 15.76
CA ASN A 750 -21.08 -12.49 16.50
C ASN A 750 -20.51 -11.87 17.78
N HIS A 751 -21.36 -11.44 18.70
CA HIS A 751 -20.93 -10.80 19.96
C HIS A 751 -21.63 -11.38 21.21
N VAL A 752 -20.90 -11.51 22.31
CA VAL A 752 -21.37 -11.98 23.63
C VAL A 752 -21.56 -10.77 24.57
N PRO A 753 -22.75 -10.58 25.20
CA PRO A 753 -23.02 -9.48 26.12
C PRO A 753 -21.93 -9.33 27.20
N PRO A 754 -21.59 -8.09 27.62
CA PRO A 754 -20.54 -7.88 28.61
C PRO A 754 -20.89 -8.51 29.97
N PRO A 755 -19.88 -8.86 30.80
CA PRO A 755 -20.11 -9.29 32.17
C PRO A 755 -20.83 -8.21 32.98
N PRO A 756 -21.67 -8.56 33.98
CA PRO A 756 -22.30 -7.58 34.86
C PRO A 756 -21.23 -6.72 35.57
N GLY A 757 -21.28 -5.39 35.39
CA GLY A 757 -20.40 -4.43 36.07
C GLY A 757 -19.30 -3.77 35.22
N ALA A 758 -19.23 -4.05 33.91
CA ALA A 758 -18.30 -3.35 33.02
C ALA A 758 -18.72 -1.87 32.83
N ALA A 759 -17.81 -0.93 33.14
CA ALA A 759 -18.04 0.49 32.89
C ALA A 759 -17.99 0.80 31.38
N PRO A 760 -18.89 1.66 30.85
CA PRO A 760 -18.84 2.07 29.45
C PRO A 760 -17.56 2.85 29.15
N ALA A 761 -17.04 2.70 27.93
CA ALA A 761 -15.92 3.51 27.44
C ALA A 761 -16.21 5.02 27.56
N PRO A 762 -15.23 5.86 27.93
CA PRO A 762 -15.39 7.30 27.87
C PRO A 762 -15.74 7.73 26.44
N GLY A 763 -16.91 8.35 26.25
CA GLY A 763 -17.36 8.87 24.95
C GLY A 763 -18.30 7.97 24.14
N ALA A 764 -18.76 6.83 24.68
CA ALA A 764 -19.81 6.06 24.04
C ALA A 764 -21.17 6.81 24.12
N PRO A 765 -21.86 7.06 22.99
CA PRO A 765 -23.25 7.54 23.06
C PRO A 765 -24.12 6.49 23.76
N PRO A 766 -25.18 6.90 24.48
CA PRO A 766 -26.07 5.98 25.16
C PRO A 766 -26.65 4.97 24.17
N ALA A 767 -26.82 3.71 24.61
CA ALA A 767 -27.42 2.67 23.78
C ALA A 767 -28.78 3.15 23.25
N PRO A 768 -29.05 3.06 21.94
CA PRO A 768 -30.34 3.46 21.42
C PRO A 768 -31.41 2.56 22.05
N SER A 769 -32.46 3.17 22.61
CA SER A 769 -33.68 2.42 22.90
C SER A 769 -34.18 1.82 21.59
N ALA A 770 -34.66 0.58 21.65
CA ALA A 770 -35.20 -0.11 20.48
C ALA A 770 -36.33 0.72 19.86
N ALA A 771 -36.00 1.48 18.81
CA ALA A 771 -36.99 2.13 17.97
C ALA A 771 -37.69 1.03 17.14
N PRO A 772 -39.02 1.07 17.00
CA PRO A 772 -39.75 0.07 16.24
C PRO A 772 -39.27 0.06 14.79
N SER A 773 -39.11 -1.16 14.26
CA SER A 773 -38.75 -1.44 12.87
C SER A 773 -39.60 -0.60 11.91
N ALA A 774 -38.96 0.29 11.15
CA ALA A 774 -39.60 0.89 10.00
C ALA A 774 -39.88 -0.20 8.97
N GLU A 775 -41.16 -0.41 8.64
CA GLU A 775 -41.61 -1.32 7.61
C GLU A 775 -40.92 -1.01 6.26
N ALA A 776 -40.60 -2.07 5.54
CA ALA A 776 -40.07 -1.98 4.18
C ALA A 776 -41.06 -1.24 3.27
N PRO A 777 -40.60 -0.36 2.36
CA PRO A 777 -41.49 0.23 1.38
C PRO A 777 -41.98 -0.86 0.41
N THR A 778 -43.30 -1.02 0.33
CA THR A 778 -43.98 -1.82 -0.69
C THR A 778 -43.63 -1.35 -2.11
N PRO A 779 -43.54 -2.25 -3.10
CA PRO A 779 -43.24 -1.88 -4.48
C PRO A 779 -44.33 -0.96 -5.06
N ALA A 780 -43.91 0.11 -5.73
CA ALA A 780 -44.80 1.08 -6.35
C ALA A 780 -45.57 0.45 -7.54
N ASP A 781 -46.86 0.72 -7.57
CA ASP A 781 -47.82 0.40 -8.64
C ASP A 781 -47.39 1.04 -9.98
N PRO A 782 -47.25 0.28 -11.09
CA PRO A 782 -46.77 0.78 -12.37
C PRO A 782 -47.74 1.73 -13.11
N ALA A 783 -48.88 2.11 -12.51
CA ALA A 783 -49.93 2.89 -13.17
C ALA A 783 -50.00 4.38 -12.80
N LYS A 784 -48.92 5.04 -12.37
CA LYS A 784 -48.91 6.50 -12.16
C LYS A 784 -47.87 7.23 -13.02
N PRO A 785 -48.27 8.21 -13.86
CA PRO A 785 -47.33 8.97 -14.67
C PRO A 785 -46.51 9.94 -13.80
N VAL A 786 -45.22 10.05 -14.16
CA VAL A 786 -44.23 10.99 -13.62
C VAL A 786 -44.70 12.43 -13.88
N PRO A 787 -44.60 13.38 -12.92
CA PRO A 787 -44.90 14.77 -13.20
C PRO A 787 -43.80 15.37 -14.07
N THR A 788 -44.17 15.77 -15.28
CA THR A 788 -43.38 16.57 -16.21
C THR A 788 -43.16 17.98 -15.64
N LEU A 789 -41.91 18.44 -15.62
CA LEU A 789 -41.55 19.85 -15.45
C LEU A 789 -42.16 20.66 -16.61
N ALA A 790 -43.26 21.35 -16.34
CA ALA A 790 -43.85 22.31 -17.26
C ALA A 790 -43.33 23.72 -16.96
N ASN A 791 -42.80 24.35 -18.01
CA ASN A 791 -42.52 25.77 -18.09
C ASN A 791 -43.78 26.61 -17.84
N GLU A 792 -43.65 27.72 -17.12
CA GLU A 792 -44.59 28.85 -17.21
C GLU A 792 -43.86 30.20 -17.00
N PRO A 793 -44.44 31.32 -17.49
CA PRO A 793 -43.71 32.27 -18.34
C PRO A 793 -43.53 33.66 -17.72
N GLN A 794 -42.61 34.43 -18.31
CA GLN A 794 -42.46 35.86 -18.10
C GLN A 794 -43.73 36.65 -18.49
N LYS A 795 -44.20 37.54 -17.60
CA LYS A 795 -44.94 38.76 -17.96
C LYS A 795 -44.55 39.94 -17.05
N LYS A 796 -44.28 41.06 -17.72
CA LYS A 796 -43.82 42.38 -17.24
C LYS A 796 -44.94 43.24 -16.64
N ALA A 797 -44.57 44.18 -15.77
CA ALA A 797 -44.98 45.60 -15.75
C ALA A 797 -43.98 46.39 -14.88
N THR A 798 -43.09 47.28 -15.40
CA THR A 798 -43.25 48.76 -15.54
C THR A 798 -43.78 49.43 -14.25
N GLU A 799 -43.16 50.44 -13.63
CA GLU A 799 -42.49 51.64 -14.16
C GLU A 799 -41.81 52.46 -13.01
N ALA A 800 -41.04 53.49 -13.40
CA ALA A 800 -40.60 54.68 -12.64
C ALA A 800 -39.17 54.76 -12.05
N VAL A 801 -38.27 55.20 -12.94
CA VAL A 801 -37.15 56.14 -12.82
C VAL A 801 -37.42 57.26 -11.78
N ALA A 802 -36.51 57.69 -10.89
CA ALA A 802 -35.46 58.71 -11.08
C ALA A 802 -34.79 59.10 -9.71
N PRO A 803 -33.73 59.96 -9.63
CA PRO A 803 -32.48 59.61 -8.94
C PRO A 803 -31.98 60.65 -7.90
N LYS A 804 -30.86 60.34 -7.22
CA LYS A 804 -29.59 61.13 -7.12
C LYS A 804 -28.89 61.05 -5.75
N ALA A 805 -27.57 60.89 -5.86
CA ALA A 805 -26.47 61.50 -5.07
C ALA A 805 -26.43 61.18 -3.56
N GLN A 806 -25.30 60.80 -2.96
CA GLN A 806 -23.88 61.05 -3.22
C GLN A 806 -23.04 59.80 -3.01
#